data_AF-A0A0S1SDS3-F1
#
_entry.id   AF-A0A0S1SDS3-F1
#
_cell.length_a   1.000
_cell.length_b   1.000
_cell.length_c   1.000
_cell.angle_alpha   90.00
_cell.angle_beta   90.00
_cell.angle_gamma   90.00
#
_symmetry.space_group_name_H-M   'P 1'
#
loop_
_entity.id
_entity.type
_entity.pdbx_description
1 polymer ?
#
loop_
_entity_poly.entity_id
_entity_poly.type
_entity_poly.pdbx_seq_one_letter_code
_entity_poly.pdbx_strand_id
1 'polypeptide(L)'
;MSTARKSRSSQDWGRVRTGRKTRYENLETRELLAAITAKVAVFTSNVGDQSMVTEWRDTAIGAEEMVVTLQPWTHIKSMSYGIQGPRGGVDSGVLKADLTGRDGTWGELDGYYETTLATDQVAEDGKLSFNLPGWGMQIPEQGLPLQVEMQFHDTAPVGKYRLNEPALSVKSSYGRVQVLQFGYKNPTITVQQCAELNVGIDGPASQTISPDDDDVVLARVNFDASEALNTYSIPVLLEGSNAGGQTIDAGELVTDVELRNVVTGQTIDAVMAPGDYGDSQLYLFESFVLDQGRSTWEIRVDMTGGESGDRVRASVLDGVDINNRWWGIQTSQLDGNGPVETSPGGTISGNWQEISVPHVTVTPRAMQSSLHVVENQKNVEVFVFDVYAEGAKDLLTTAFAFEGEHLVNGQNYAVWFDSDKDGSRDVIIQDGIVSVNGEVHADNLVSGGIVVPAGSTDRFWLTTDIASSSLPAPDNTLQVWFASQNPVEAETLDDGASLTNNQFTIASGVGVPVTIYKHGTFRAEQDSMLLQPRLMLGGAQSESLVSAEFGADLEAGDVYYVGLDVEGDAGSIDRFELFVNGSAVPLAVATPGGAEPGDDFGARMNAQQLIVGAGEEKDVAISARIKSDVNGGVSGDTFTVVVDTVYVRGVTSSSQSTLNVDIRSPEETVVMSKLTSVTNAGPTTAAMPSGVAEIGSFQFVAAANVNTRDNLNRVDLDQLTFEVNTLNVELDTLSFALYNKANAALTAIPSTVVVLSPGCYRVTFTDLRHSAPYVAIGSGASATFGLRVNVTNPNTAAASGGESSLRTTLDLRDDYFSWFDEDFGTSTQINGTGLADDFIRGMLLQG
;
A
#
# COMPACT_ATOMS: atom_id res chain seq x y z
N MET A 1 -40.71 22.24 2.22
CA MET A 1 -41.52 21.18 2.89
C MET A 1 -40.61 20.57 3.95
N SER A 2 -40.78 20.91 5.25
CA SER A 2 -41.77 20.40 6.22
C SER A 2 -41.37 19.02 6.80
N THR A 3 -40.71 18.85 7.96
CA THR A 3 -41.03 19.17 9.38
C THR A 3 -41.84 18.11 10.17
N ALA A 4 -41.18 17.34 11.04
CA ALA A 4 -41.64 16.80 12.35
C ALA A 4 -40.39 16.21 13.09
N ARG A 5 -40.12 16.29 14.42
CA ARG A 5 -40.88 16.11 15.70
C ARG A 5 -41.36 14.65 15.91
N LYS A 6 -41.19 13.95 17.05
CA LYS A 6 -40.71 14.22 18.45
C LYS A 6 -39.40 13.41 18.74
N SER A 7 -38.89 13.06 19.95
CA SER A 7 -39.33 13.06 21.38
C SER A 7 -38.15 13.32 22.37
N ARG A 8 -38.10 12.67 23.56
CA ARG A 8 -37.07 12.78 24.64
C ARG A 8 -37.16 11.61 25.65
N SER A 9 -36.00 11.07 26.08
CA SER A 9 -35.69 10.44 27.39
C SER A 9 -34.21 9.97 27.37
N SER A 10 -33.24 10.63 28.02
CA SER A 10 -32.89 10.72 29.46
C SER A 10 -32.03 9.54 29.97
N GLN A 11 -31.01 9.85 30.79
CA GLN A 11 -29.88 8.99 31.26
C GLN A 11 -28.71 8.82 30.25
N ASP A 12 -27.44 8.81 30.66
CA ASP A 12 -26.80 9.58 31.75
C ASP A 12 -25.26 9.72 31.53
N TRP A 13 -24.66 10.78 32.09
CA TRP A 13 -23.23 11.12 32.27
C TRP A 13 -22.11 10.54 31.34
N GLY A 14 -21.31 11.47 30.77
CA GLY A 14 -19.83 11.33 30.84
C GLY A 14 -18.97 11.47 29.57
N ARG A 15 -18.77 12.70 29.03
CA ARG A 15 -17.47 13.19 28.51
C ARG A 15 -17.53 14.65 28.00
N VAL A 16 -16.35 15.30 27.99
CA VAL A 16 -15.82 16.39 27.13
C VAL A 16 -16.79 17.47 26.59
N ARG A 17 -16.41 18.74 26.79
CA ARG A 17 -16.88 19.89 25.99
C ARG A 17 -15.71 20.65 25.36
N THR A 18 -15.52 20.46 24.06
CA THR A 18 -14.78 21.41 23.20
C THR A 18 -15.74 22.48 22.67
N GLY A 19 -15.22 23.70 22.45
CA GLY A 19 -16.02 24.92 22.47
C GLY A 19 -16.97 25.19 21.30
N ARG A 20 -17.75 26.28 21.45
CA ARG A 20 -17.76 27.37 20.46
C ARG A 20 -18.41 28.67 20.97
N LYS A 21 -17.75 29.78 20.64
CA LYS A 21 -18.32 31.11 20.33
C LYS A 21 -19.36 31.70 21.31
N THR A 22 -18.87 32.41 22.33
CA THR A 22 -19.45 33.72 22.68
C THR A 22 -19.25 34.69 21.51
N ARG A 23 -20.19 35.63 21.33
CA ARG A 23 -20.05 36.72 20.34
C ARG A 23 -19.38 37.93 20.97
N TYR A 24 -18.54 38.61 20.19
CA TYR A 24 -18.17 40.01 20.46
C TYR A 24 -19.29 40.92 19.95
N GLU A 25 -20.24 41.29 20.81
CA GLU A 25 -21.24 42.33 20.55
C GLU A 25 -21.40 43.19 21.82
N ASN A 26 -20.70 44.32 21.86
CA ASN A 26 -20.92 45.52 22.68
C ASN A 26 -21.46 45.33 24.12
N LEU A 27 -20.54 45.14 25.08
CA LEU A 27 -20.69 45.70 26.43
C LEU A 27 -19.69 46.84 26.59
N GLU A 28 -20.13 47.95 27.17
CA GLU A 28 -19.47 49.24 26.99
C GLU A 28 -18.18 49.39 27.81
N THR A 29 -17.23 50.05 27.15
CA THR A 29 -15.90 50.57 27.50
C THR A 29 -15.80 51.38 28.81
N ARG A 30 -16.39 50.91 29.92
CA ARG A 30 -16.49 51.66 31.19
C ARG A 30 -16.21 50.89 32.48
N GLU A 31 -16.33 49.56 32.51
CA GLU A 31 -16.04 48.77 33.72
C GLU A 31 -14.70 48.03 33.66
N LEU A 32 -14.11 47.86 32.47
CA LEU A 32 -12.76 47.30 32.28
C LEU A 32 -11.61 48.27 32.63
N LEU A 33 -11.96 49.47 33.10
CA LEU A 33 -11.03 50.56 33.46
C LEU A 33 -10.80 50.66 34.99
N ALA A 34 -11.23 49.65 35.75
CA ALA A 34 -11.31 49.66 37.21
C ALA A 34 -10.47 48.57 37.90
N ALA A 35 -9.56 47.89 37.17
CA ALA A 35 -8.76 46.78 37.70
C ALA A 35 -7.31 46.73 37.16
N ILE A 36 -6.81 47.81 36.54
CA ILE A 36 -5.36 48.03 36.45
C ILE A 36 -4.97 48.70 37.77
N THR A 37 -4.52 47.90 38.74
CA THR A 37 -3.93 48.40 39.99
C THR A 37 -2.53 48.90 39.65
N ALA A 38 -2.47 50.08 39.02
CA ALA A 38 -1.24 50.68 38.51
C ALA A 38 -0.31 51.01 39.69
N LYS A 39 0.61 50.09 40.00
CA LYS A 39 1.60 50.26 41.06
C LYS A 39 2.50 51.45 40.76
N VAL A 40 2.96 52.08 41.84
CA VAL A 40 3.60 53.39 41.75
C VAL A 40 4.85 53.42 42.60
N ALA A 41 6.01 53.59 41.97
CA ALA A 41 7.29 53.62 42.66
C ALA A 41 7.49 54.96 43.40
N VAL A 42 7.93 54.89 44.65
CA VAL A 42 8.11 56.04 45.55
C VAL A 42 9.59 56.29 45.80
N PHE A 43 10.10 57.43 45.33
CA PHE A 43 11.52 57.81 45.42
C PHE A 43 11.72 59.00 46.36
N THR A 44 12.71 58.91 47.26
CA THR A 44 13.07 60.01 48.18
C THR A 44 14.47 60.56 47.90
N SER A 45 14.65 61.87 48.09
CA SER A 45 15.96 62.51 48.11
C SER A 45 16.49 62.61 49.55
N ASN A 46 17.31 61.64 49.99
CA ASN A 46 17.68 61.47 51.40
C ASN A 46 18.37 62.67 52.08
N VAL A 47 18.36 62.65 53.41
CA VAL A 47 18.86 63.69 54.33
C VAL A 47 20.10 63.18 55.09
N GLY A 48 21.11 62.77 54.33
CA GLY A 48 22.28 62.09 54.86
C GLY A 48 22.67 60.99 53.87
N ASP A 49 23.96 60.99 53.51
CA ASP A 49 24.58 60.20 52.45
C ASP A 49 23.95 60.26 51.04
N GLN A 50 24.82 60.07 50.04
CA GLN A 50 24.49 60.14 48.62
C GLN A 50 24.22 58.75 48.03
N SER A 51 23.28 58.01 48.63
CA SER A 51 22.67 56.83 47.99
C SER A 51 21.17 57.08 47.77
N MET A 52 20.74 56.92 46.53
CA MET A 52 19.32 56.75 46.22
C MET A 52 19.02 55.26 46.43
N VAL A 53 18.30 54.94 47.51
CA VAL A 53 17.88 53.56 47.79
C VAL A 53 16.70 53.24 46.87
N THR A 54 16.99 52.71 45.69
CA THR A 54 15.99 52.24 44.72
C THR A 54 15.50 50.85 45.09
N GLU A 55 14.86 50.74 46.25
CA GLU A 55 14.16 49.55 46.71
C GLU A 55 12.64 49.76 46.63
N TRP A 56 11.90 48.70 46.34
CA TRP A 56 10.43 48.71 46.39
C TRP A 56 9.95 49.00 47.82
N ARG A 57 9.40 50.20 48.04
CA ARG A 57 8.88 50.65 49.33
C ARG A 57 7.67 51.55 49.13
N ASP A 58 6.57 51.20 49.78
CA ASP A 58 5.35 52.02 49.85
C ASP A 58 5.51 53.16 50.89
N THR A 59 6.72 53.37 51.41
CA THR A 59 7.03 54.26 52.53
C THR A 59 8.21 55.19 52.23
N ALA A 60 8.14 56.41 52.77
CA ALA A 60 9.09 57.48 52.49
C ALA A 60 9.31 58.39 53.70
N ILE A 61 10.53 58.87 53.92
CA ILE A 61 10.81 59.90 54.93
C ILE A 61 10.31 61.26 54.41
N GLY A 62 9.40 61.89 55.14
CA GLY A 62 8.71 63.14 54.76
C GLY A 62 9.23 64.41 55.43
N ALA A 63 9.78 64.30 56.64
CA ALA A 63 10.39 65.42 57.39
C ALA A 63 11.34 64.92 58.48
N GLU A 64 12.33 65.75 58.81
CA GLU A 64 13.20 65.61 60.00
C GLU A 64 13.35 66.96 60.71
N GLU A 65 13.16 66.93 62.02
CA GLU A 65 12.94 68.09 62.88
C GLU A 65 13.78 67.99 64.16
N MET A 66 14.39 69.09 64.59
CA MET A 66 14.97 69.19 65.93
C MET A 66 14.26 70.28 66.73
N VAL A 67 13.57 69.88 67.81
CA VAL A 67 12.80 70.81 68.66
C VAL A 67 13.57 71.11 69.95
N VAL A 68 13.80 72.39 70.24
CA VAL A 68 14.57 72.84 71.42
C VAL A 68 13.76 73.84 72.24
N THR A 69 13.81 73.73 73.57
CA THR A 69 13.15 74.66 74.49
C THR A 69 14.16 75.54 75.22
N LEU A 70 13.83 76.83 75.39
CA LEU A 70 14.57 77.75 76.27
C LEU A 70 14.04 77.74 77.71
N GLN A 71 13.08 76.87 78.03
CA GLN A 71 12.41 76.78 79.33
C GLN A 71 12.19 75.32 79.76
N PRO A 72 12.65 74.93 80.97
CA PRO A 72 12.37 73.61 81.55
C PRO A 72 10.88 73.29 81.66
N TRP A 73 10.55 71.99 81.67
CA TRP A 73 9.18 71.46 81.80
C TRP A 73 8.21 71.81 80.66
N THR A 74 8.72 72.25 79.50
CA THR A 74 7.92 72.41 78.28
C THR A 74 7.65 71.05 77.63
N HIS A 75 6.40 70.79 77.27
CA HIS A 75 5.94 69.56 76.63
C HIS A 75 5.32 69.83 75.26
N ILE A 76 5.65 69.01 74.25
CA ILE A 76 4.92 68.96 72.98
C ILE A 76 3.62 68.18 73.18
N LYS A 77 2.52 68.70 72.66
CA LYS A 77 1.17 68.14 72.75
C LYS A 77 0.65 67.55 71.45
N SER A 78 0.89 68.23 70.34
CA SER A 78 0.66 67.71 69.00
C SER A 78 1.53 68.43 67.99
N MET A 79 1.73 67.79 66.86
CA MET A 79 2.53 68.25 65.73
C MET A 79 1.77 67.90 64.46
N SER A 80 1.51 68.87 63.57
CA SER A 80 0.77 68.60 62.33
C SER A 80 1.42 69.22 61.10
N TYR A 81 1.43 68.45 60.01
CA TYR A 81 2.03 68.81 58.73
C TYR A 81 0.95 68.86 57.66
N GLY A 82 0.93 69.91 56.83
CA GLY A 82 0.17 69.89 55.58
C GLY A 82 0.95 69.18 54.49
N ILE A 83 0.29 68.34 53.69
CA ILE A 83 0.91 67.66 52.54
C ILE A 83 0.77 68.55 51.31
N GLN A 84 1.89 68.93 50.69
CA GLN A 84 1.94 69.55 49.37
C GLN A 84 2.14 68.45 48.32
N GLY A 85 1.11 68.18 47.52
CA GLY A 85 1.13 67.18 46.46
C GLY A 85 -0.29 66.91 45.90
N PRO A 86 -0.44 65.97 44.96
CA PRO A 86 -1.76 65.45 44.58
C PRO A 86 -2.50 64.84 45.79
N ARG A 87 -3.82 65.07 45.89
CA ARG A 87 -4.62 64.53 46.99
C ARG A 87 -4.83 63.02 46.84
N GLY A 88 -4.91 62.30 47.96
CA GLY A 88 -5.27 60.87 47.98
C GLY A 88 -4.16 59.90 47.53
N GLY A 89 -2.88 60.30 47.67
CA GLY A 89 -1.75 59.39 47.44
C GLY A 89 -0.97 59.00 48.70
N VAL A 90 -1.31 59.56 49.87
CA VAL A 90 -0.68 59.28 51.16
C VAL A 90 -1.80 58.87 52.11
N ASP A 91 -1.71 57.66 52.67
CA ASP A 91 -2.73 57.10 53.55
C ASP A 91 -2.43 57.40 55.02
N SER A 92 -1.16 57.26 55.42
CA SER A 92 -0.76 57.39 56.82
C SER A 92 0.60 58.05 57.02
N GLY A 93 0.89 58.38 58.28
CA GLY A 93 2.22 58.74 58.71
C GLY A 93 2.54 58.22 60.11
N VAL A 94 3.83 58.14 60.39
CA VAL A 94 4.39 57.71 61.67
C VAL A 94 5.36 58.78 62.16
N LEU A 95 5.07 59.39 63.30
CA LEU A 95 5.99 60.28 64.01
C LEU A 95 6.88 59.44 64.93
N LYS A 96 8.18 59.46 64.64
CA LYS A 96 9.22 58.74 65.35
C LYS A 96 10.20 59.72 66.01
N ALA A 97 11.00 59.24 66.95
CA ALA A 97 11.99 60.03 67.67
C ALA A 97 13.27 59.25 67.95
N ASP A 98 14.38 59.99 67.95
CA ASP A 98 15.63 59.55 68.55
C ASP A 98 15.53 59.83 70.07
N LEU A 99 15.38 58.77 70.85
CA LEU A 99 15.19 58.78 72.32
C LEU A 99 15.83 57.56 73.01
N THR A 100 16.30 56.61 72.20
CA THR A 100 16.76 55.28 72.59
C THR A 100 17.85 54.88 71.63
N GLY A 101 19.10 54.74 72.08
CA GLY A 101 20.13 54.15 71.23
C GLY A 101 19.77 52.72 70.84
N ARG A 102 20.35 52.20 69.76
CA ARG A 102 20.01 50.93 69.08
C ARG A 102 19.81 49.69 69.98
N ASP A 103 20.46 49.64 71.15
CA ASP A 103 20.31 48.57 72.16
C ASP A 103 19.08 48.74 73.09
N GLY A 104 18.26 49.78 72.90
CA GLY A 104 17.08 50.11 73.70
C GLY A 104 17.34 51.02 74.91
N THR A 105 18.52 51.62 75.01
CA THR A 105 18.93 52.46 76.15
C THR A 105 18.32 53.87 76.07
N TRP A 106 17.40 54.18 76.99
CA TRP A 106 16.73 55.49 77.05
C TRP A 106 17.70 56.65 77.33
N GLY A 107 17.61 57.70 76.52
CA GLY A 107 18.33 58.96 76.71
C GLY A 107 19.70 59.04 76.04
N GLU A 108 20.09 58.01 75.29
CA GLU A 108 21.19 58.09 74.31
C GLU A 108 20.60 58.48 72.95
N LEU A 109 21.30 59.35 72.22
CA LEU A 109 20.96 59.79 70.86
C LEU A 109 22.01 59.24 69.89
N ASP A 110 21.63 58.44 68.91
CA ASP A 110 22.55 57.79 67.97
C ASP A 110 22.22 58.03 66.48
N GLY A 111 21.19 58.83 66.18
CA GLY A 111 20.76 59.19 64.83
C GLY A 111 19.76 58.22 64.19
N TYR A 112 19.29 57.22 64.94
CA TYR A 112 18.18 56.35 64.51
C TYR A 112 16.87 56.80 65.19
N TYR A 113 15.73 56.48 64.55
CA TYR A 113 14.40 56.95 64.94
C TYR A 113 13.47 55.76 65.25
N GLU A 114 13.85 54.87 66.17
CA GLU A 114 13.08 53.67 66.52
C GLU A 114 11.83 53.99 67.36
N THR A 115 11.90 55.00 68.24
CA THR A 115 10.82 55.29 69.19
C THR A 115 9.64 55.94 68.48
N THR A 116 8.66 55.13 68.08
CA THR A 116 7.37 55.60 67.53
C THR A 116 6.55 56.28 68.63
N LEU A 117 6.20 57.54 68.41
CA LEU A 117 5.48 58.39 69.38
C LEU A 117 3.97 58.48 69.10
N ALA A 118 3.62 58.53 67.83
CA ALA A 118 2.24 58.62 67.35
C ALA A 118 2.16 58.19 65.89
N THR A 119 1.04 57.60 65.51
CA THR A 119 0.63 57.40 64.11
C THR A 119 -0.59 58.29 63.83
N ASP A 120 -0.79 58.64 62.56
CA ASP A 120 -2.02 59.27 62.11
C ASP A 120 -2.40 58.81 60.70
N GLN A 121 -3.68 58.90 60.35
CA GLN A 121 -4.21 58.62 59.01
C GLN A 121 -4.57 59.97 58.36
N VAL A 122 -4.27 60.15 57.07
CA VAL A 122 -4.42 61.45 56.41
C VAL A 122 -5.90 61.83 56.32
N ALA A 123 -6.28 62.93 56.99
CA ALA A 123 -7.63 63.45 56.94
C ALA A 123 -7.95 64.12 55.58
N GLU A 124 -9.25 64.27 55.25
CA GLU A 124 -9.73 64.88 53.99
C GLU A 124 -9.18 66.29 53.69
N ASP A 125 -8.65 66.99 54.71
CA ASP A 125 -8.03 68.31 54.56
C ASP A 125 -6.55 68.26 54.13
N GLY A 126 -5.97 67.07 53.95
CA GLY A 126 -4.63 66.85 53.42
C GLY A 126 -3.51 67.04 54.45
N LYS A 127 -3.74 66.61 55.70
CA LYS A 127 -2.77 66.76 56.80
C LYS A 127 -2.51 65.45 57.54
N LEU A 128 -1.30 65.36 58.09
CA LEU A 128 -0.93 64.45 59.18
C LEU A 128 -0.95 65.25 60.50
N SER A 129 -1.60 64.74 61.54
CA SER A 129 -1.90 65.43 62.80
C SER A 129 -1.60 64.56 64.03
N PHE A 130 -0.31 64.37 64.30
CA PHE A 130 0.19 63.56 65.39
C PHE A 130 -0.18 64.14 66.76
N ASN A 131 -1.05 63.45 67.50
CA ASN A 131 -1.47 63.83 68.85
C ASN A 131 -0.76 62.97 69.90
N LEU A 132 0.01 63.59 70.80
CA LEU A 132 0.83 62.88 71.78
C LEU A 132 0.02 62.56 73.06
N PRO A 133 0.09 61.32 73.58
CA PRO A 133 -0.76 60.88 74.68
C PRO A 133 -0.47 61.55 76.03
N GLY A 134 -1.40 61.41 76.98
CA GLY A 134 -1.20 61.80 78.38
C GLY A 134 -0.95 63.30 78.57
N TRP A 135 0.20 63.68 79.16
CA TRP A 135 0.59 65.07 79.35
C TRP A 135 1.35 65.68 78.17
N GLY A 136 1.60 64.90 77.10
CA GLY A 136 2.54 65.25 76.05
C GLY A 136 3.96 64.78 76.38
N MET A 137 4.88 65.01 75.47
CA MET A 137 6.29 64.62 75.60
C MET A 137 7.13 65.83 76.03
N GLN A 138 7.90 65.69 77.11
CA GLN A 138 8.79 66.75 77.58
C GLN A 138 9.98 66.93 76.62
N ILE A 139 10.31 68.18 76.29
CA ILE A 139 11.49 68.52 75.46
C ILE A 139 12.73 68.52 76.37
N PRO A 140 13.78 67.72 76.08
CA PRO A 140 15.06 67.78 76.79
C PRO A 140 15.81 69.09 76.51
N GLU A 141 16.69 69.50 77.43
CA GLU A 141 17.51 70.72 77.25
C GLU A 141 18.55 70.59 76.13
N GLN A 142 18.89 69.36 75.74
CA GLN A 142 19.77 69.05 74.59
C GLN A 142 19.04 69.10 73.24
N GLY A 143 17.72 69.28 73.24
CA GLY A 143 16.86 69.16 72.06
C GLY A 143 16.18 67.80 71.96
N LEU A 144 15.33 67.66 70.94
CA LEU A 144 14.51 66.48 70.68
C LEU A 144 14.47 66.23 69.16
N PRO A 145 15.19 65.22 68.63
CA PRO A 145 15.13 64.85 67.22
C PRO A 145 13.87 64.04 66.92
N LEU A 146 13.18 64.39 65.83
CA LEU A 146 11.93 63.77 65.38
C LEU A 146 11.98 63.52 63.87
N GLN A 147 11.43 62.40 63.42
CA GLN A 147 11.27 62.05 62.01
C GLN A 147 9.81 61.72 61.70
N VAL A 148 9.34 62.10 60.51
CA VAL A 148 8.06 61.64 59.97
C VAL A 148 8.29 60.71 58.80
N GLU A 149 7.84 59.48 58.95
CA GLU A 149 7.67 58.52 57.86
C GLU A 149 6.24 58.64 57.31
N MET A 150 6.09 58.54 56.00
CA MET A 150 4.83 58.62 55.25
C MET A 150 4.59 57.28 54.55
N GLN A 151 3.33 56.86 54.45
CA GLN A 151 2.91 55.65 53.73
C GLN A 151 1.99 56.04 52.56
N PHE A 152 2.25 55.47 51.39
CA PHE A 152 1.58 55.79 50.12
C PHE A 152 0.61 54.67 49.71
N HIS A 153 -0.47 55.03 49.02
CA HIS A 153 -1.43 54.07 48.48
C HIS A 153 -0.91 53.42 47.19
N ASP A 154 -1.23 52.15 46.93
CA ASP A 154 -0.91 51.37 45.72
C ASP A 154 -1.30 52.04 44.38
N THR A 155 -2.03 53.15 44.42
CA THR A 155 -2.52 53.91 43.26
C THR A 155 -2.28 55.42 43.44
N ALA A 156 -1.24 55.80 44.17
CA ALA A 156 -0.90 57.19 44.46
C ALA A 156 -0.70 58.00 43.15
N PRO A 157 -1.38 59.14 42.95
CA PRO A 157 -1.25 59.89 41.70
C PRO A 157 0.19 60.35 41.41
N VAL A 158 0.66 60.05 40.19
CA VAL A 158 1.99 60.44 39.69
C VAL A 158 2.26 61.92 39.93
N GLY A 159 3.38 62.24 40.57
CA GLY A 159 3.67 63.61 40.97
C GLY A 159 4.79 63.74 41.99
N LYS A 160 4.80 64.90 42.67
CA LYS A 160 5.76 65.22 43.73
C LYS A 160 5.03 65.59 45.02
N TYR A 161 5.51 65.01 46.11
CA TYR A 161 4.94 65.09 47.45
C TYR A 161 5.96 65.68 48.42
N ARG A 162 5.52 66.53 49.35
CA ARG A 162 6.37 67.17 50.34
C ARG A 162 5.56 67.58 51.57
N LEU A 163 6.14 67.44 52.77
CA LEU A 163 5.55 68.03 53.97
C LEU A 163 5.89 69.53 54.06
N ASN A 164 4.90 70.36 54.37
CA ASN A 164 5.10 71.76 54.74
C ASN A 164 5.76 71.87 56.13
N GLU A 165 6.16 73.08 56.53
CA GLU A 165 6.56 73.37 57.92
C GLU A 165 5.45 72.95 58.91
N PRO A 166 5.74 72.20 60.00
CA PRO A 166 4.72 71.74 60.92
C PRO A 166 4.22 72.83 61.87
N ALA A 167 2.95 72.70 62.27
CA ALA A 167 2.38 73.44 63.38
C ALA A 167 2.54 72.66 64.69
N LEU A 168 3.20 73.27 65.68
CA LEU A 168 3.39 72.70 67.02
C LEU A 168 2.37 73.24 68.02
N SER A 169 1.77 72.33 68.80
CA SER A 169 1.01 72.63 70.01
C SER A 169 1.86 72.26 71.22
N VAL A 170 2.07 73.19 72.16
CA VAL A 170 2.95 73.01 73.32
C VAL A 170 2.29 73.47 74.63
N LYS A 171 2.72 72.88 75.75
CA LYS A 171 2.25 73.21 77.11
C LYS A 171 3.43 73.36 78.06
N SER A 172 3.42 74.41 78.88
CA SER A 172 4.40 74.65 79.94
C SER A 172 3.71 75.14 81.21
N SER A 173 4.38 74.95 82.35
CA SER A 173 3.96 75.51 83.65
C SER A 173 4.26 77.01 83.79
N TYR A 174 5.05 77.60 82.87
CA TYR A 174 5.62 78.96 83.00
C TYR A 174 5.21 79.93 81.87
N GLY A 175 3.91 80.18 81.72
CA GLY A 175 3.42 81.34 80.93
C GLY A 175 3.74 81.27 79.43
N ARG A 176 4.38 82.32 78.88
CA ARG A 176 4.79 82.36 77.47
C ARG A 176 6.11 81.61 77.28
N VAL A 177 6.07 80.60 76.43
CA VAL A 177 7.23 79.80 76.01
C VAL A 177 7.83 80.36 74.73
N GLN A 178 9.15 80.24 74.58
CA GLN A 178 9.82 80.25 73.28
C GLN A 178 10.38 78.85 73.00
N VAL A 179 9.85 78.21 71.97
CA VAL A 179 10.40 76.98 71.38
C VAL A 179 11.13 77.39 70.11
N LEU A 180 12.33 76.87 69.92
CA LEU A 180 13.08 76.99 68.68
C LEU A 180 13.04 75.64 67.99
N GLN A 181 12.40 75.61 66.82
CA GLN A 181 12.32 74.45 65.96
C GLN A 181 13.31 74.65 64.81
N PHE A 182 14.07 73.61 64.50
CA PHE A 182 14.94 73.54 63.32
C PHE A 182 14.40 72.44 62.41
N GLY A 183 13.51 72.81 61.49
CA GLY A 183 13.11 71.95 60.37
C GLY A 183 14.30 71.78 59.44
N TYR A 184 15.08 70.73 59.66
CA TYR A 184 16.43 70.65 59.13
C TYR A 184 16.41 70.36 57.63
N LYS A 185 15.53 69.45 57.18
CA LYS A 185 15.24 69.25 55.75
C LYS A 185 13.95 68.43 55.52
N ASN A 186 12.93 69.05 54.93
CA ASN A 186 11.80 68.30 54.35
C ASN A 186 12.15 67.93 52.90
N PRO A 187 12.38 66.65 52.54
CA PRO A 187 12.73 66.24 51.18
C PRO A 187 11.59 66.44 50.18
N THR A 188 11.85 66.20 48.90
CA THR A 188 10.79 66.06 47.88
C THR A 188 10.70 64.59 47.49
N ILE A 189 9.54 63.98 47.73
CA ILE A 189 9.24 62.60 47.34
C ILE A 189 8.68 62.65 45.92
N THR A 190 9.11 61.74 45.05
CA THR A 190 8.62 61.62 43.66
C THR A 190 7.95 60.27 43.46
N VAL A 191 6.81 60.27 42.78
CA VAL A 191 5.89 59.13 42.64
C VAL A 191 5.65 58.90 41.15
N GLN A 192 6.01 57.73 40.61
CA GLN A 192 6.03 57.41 39.18
C GLN A 192 5.32 56.09 38.84
N GLN A 193 4.64 56.04 37.70
CA GLN A 193 4.09 54.80 37.13
C GLN A 193 5.22 53.88 36.65
N CYS A 194 5.10 52.59 36.96
CA CYS A 194 5.94 51.54 36.40
C CYS A 194 5.49 51.19 34.97
N ALA A 195 6.40 50.64 34.16
CA ALA A 195 6.03 49.89 32.97
C ALA A 195 5.66 48.45 33.32
N GLU A 196 4.93 47.76 32.44
CA GLU A 196 4.62 46.33 32.54
C GLU A 196 5.26 45.58 31.36
N LEU A 197 5.87 44.42 31.63
CA LEU A 197 6.37 43.50 30.62
C LEU A 197 5.79 42.10 30.87
N ASN A 198 4.80 41.73 30.05
CA ASN A 198 4.23 40.38 30.09
C ASN A 198 5.03 39.45 29.17
N VAL A 199 5.50 38.34 29.73
CA VAL A 199 6.35 37.35 29.05
C VAL A 199 5.61 36.03 28.96
N GLY A 200 5.40 35.54 27.74
CA GLY A 200 4.71 34.28 27.50
C GLY A 200 5.47 33.40 26.51
N ILE A 201 6.01 32.29 26.98
CA ILE A 201 6.58 31.27 26.10
C ILE A 201 5.45 30.45 25.47
N ASP A 202 5.56 30.21 24.17
CA ASP A 202 4.66 29.38 23.37
C ASP A 202 5.57 28.54 22.48
N GLY A 203 5.99 27.36 22.99
CA GLY A 203 6.88 26.49 22.24
C GLY A 203 6.21 26.03 20.93
N PRO A 204 6.96 25.77 19.85
CA PRO A 204 6.42 24.90 18.81
C PRO A 204 5.99 23.58 19.48
N ALA A 205 4.92 22.97 18.98
CA ALA A 205 4.50 21.67 19.47
C ALA A 205 5.66 20.69 19.32
N SER A 206 5.90 19.85 20.34
CA SER A 206 7.03 18.90 20.36
C SER A 206 7.18 18.19 19.02
N GLN A 207 8.29 18.49 18.35
CA GLN A 207 8.65 17.96 17.05
C GLN A 207 9.92 17.11 17.16
N THR A 208 10.09 16.21 16.20
CA THR A 208 11.35 15.52 16.01
C THR A 208 12.31 16.43 15.23
N ILE A 209 13.56 16.48 15.67
CA ILE A 209 14.69 17.17 15.03
C ILE A 209 15.85 16.18 14.90
N SER A 210 16.87 16.48 14.10
CA SER A 210 18.08 15.66 14.00
C SER A 210 19.31 16.35 14.63
N PRO A 211 20.41 15.62 14.92
CA PRO A 211 21.59 16.14 15.65
C PRO A 211 22.39 17.23 14.91
N ASP A 212 21.99 17.52 13.69
CA ASP A 212 22.66 18.27 12.62
C ASP A 212 21.68 19.20 11.89
N ASP A 213 20.56 19.55 12.53
CA ASP A 213 19.63 20.58 12.06
C ASP A 213 20.14 21.99 12.45
N ASP A 214 20.38 22.86 11.48
CA ASP A 214 20.63 24.29 11.69
C ASP A 214 19.34 25.05 12.08
N ASP A 215 19.49 26.22 12.72
CA ASP A 215 18.45 27.25 12.86
C ASP A 215 17.17 26.80 13.61
N VAL A 216 17.29 25.79 14.49
CA VAL A 216 16.19 25.07 15.16
C VAL A 216 15.49 25.91 16.22
N VAL A 217 14.20 26.16 16.01
CA VAL A 217 13.36 26.88 16.97
C VAL A 217 13.00 26.00 18.17
N LEU A 218 13.71 26.15 19.29
CA LEU A 218 13.38 25.46 20.55
C LEU A 218 12.09 26.00 21.19
N ALA A 219 11.87 27.32 21.12
CA ALA A 219 10.70 27.98 21.70
C ALA A 219 10.38 29.33 21.03
N ARG A 220 9.11 29.76 21.07
CA ARG A 220 8.74 31.16 20.77
C ARG A 220 8.49 31.93 22.05
N VAL A 221 9.14 33.06 22.24
CA VAL A 221 8.91 33.98 23.36
C VAL A 221 8.08 35.16 22.88
N ASN A 222 6.99 35.45 23.59
CA ASN A 222 6.18 36.64 23.37
C ASN A 222 6.49 37.66 24.46
N PHE A 223 6.89 38.86 24.06
CA PHE A 223 7.06 40.01 24.94
C PHE A 223 5.97 41.02 24.61
N ASP A 224 5.09 41.32 25.57
CA ASP A 224 4.02 42.32 25.44
C ASP A 224 4.25 43.43 26.46
N ALA A 225 4.88 44.52 25.99
CA ALA A 225 5.37 45.62 26.81
C ALA A 225 4.41 46.82 26.78
N SER A 226 4.12 47.42 27.94
CA SER A 226 3.19 48.56 28.04
C SER A 226 3.66 49.80 27.29
N GLU A 227 4.98 49.95 27.15
CA GLU A 227 5.70 50.96 26.37
C GLU A 227 7.00 50.34 25.84
N ALA A 228 7.82 51.09 25.11
CA ALA A 228 9.10 50.57 24.62
C ALA A 228 10.18 50.61 25.73
N LEU A 229 10.95 49.54 25.85
CA LEU A 229 11.84 49.25 26.98
C LEU A 229 13.29 49.00 26.54
N ASN A 230 14.25 49.47 27.35
CA ASN A 230 15.63 49.03 27.27
C ASN A 230 15.77 47.65 27.91
N THR A 231 16.42 46.71 27.24
CA THR A 231 16.71 45.36 27.73
C THR A 231 18.20 45.22 27.98
N TYR A 232 18.60 45.03 29.24
CA TYR A 232 19.99 44.82 29.63
C TYR A 232 20.38 43.35 29.54
N SER A 233 19.53 42.44 30.05
CA SER A 233 19.69 41.00 29.89
C SER A 233 18.35 40.26 29.98
N ILE A 234 18.17 39.25 29.13
CA ILE A 234 17.16 38.19 29.28
C ILE A 234 17.91 36.85 29.44
N PRO A 235 17.87 36.22 30.63
CA PRO A 235 18.48 34.92 30.83
C PRO A 235 17.61 33.78 30.30
N VAL A 236 18.21 32.93 29.48
CA VAL A 236 17.62 31.71 28.91
C VAL A 236 18.49 30.51 29.27
N LEU A 237 17.89 29.54 29.95
CA LEU A 237 18.50 28.25 30.28
C LEU A 237 18.15 27.24 29.18
N LEU A 238 19.16 26.58 28.62
CA LEU A 238 19.01 25.41 27.76
C LEU A 238 19.27 24.14 28.58
N GLU A 239 18.36 23.18 28.45
CA GLU A 239 18.35 21.95 29.24
C GLU A 239 18.34 20.75 28.28
N GLY A 240 19.26 19.80 28.48
CA GLY A 240 19.30 18.51 27.78
C GLY A 240 18.78 17.38 28.66
N SER A 241 18.08 16.40 28.08
CA SER A 241 17.71 15.18 28.79
C SER A 241 17.65 13.96 27.87
N ASN A 242 18.18 12.82 28.32
CA ASN A 242 18.19 11.60 27.52
C ASN A 242 16.83 10.89 27.46
N ALA A 243 16.70 9.87 26.60
CA ALA A 243 15.48 9.06 26.47
C ALA A 243 14.98 8.45 27.81
N GLY A 244 15.88 8.24 28.79
CA GLY A 244 15.59 7.75 30.14
C GLY A 244 15.15 8.83 31.14
N GLY A 245 15.16 10.11 30.77
CA GLY A 245 14.82 11.24 31.64
C GLY A 245 15.94 11.66 32.61
N GLN A 246 17.19 11.29 32.32
CA GLN A 246 18.37 11.84 32.99
C GLN A 246 18.80 13.14 32.31
N THR A 247 19.50 14.03 33.01
CA THR A 247 20.14 15.20 32.38
C THR A 247 21.36 14.80 31.56
N ILE A 248 21.65 15.56 30.51
CA ILE A 248 22.83 15.45 29.62
C ILE A 248 23.25 16.87 29.20
N ASP A 249 24.55 17.10 28.96
CA ASP A 249 25.08 18.45 28.75
C ASP A 249 24.52 19.08 27.48
N ALA A 250 23.70 20.13 27.64
CA ALA A 250 23.18 20.90 26.50
C ALA A 250 24.31 21.51 25.64
N GLY A 251 25.52 21.69 26.17
CA GLY A 251 26.71 22.13 25.42
C GLY A 251 27.32 21.08 24.50
N GLU A 252 26.93 19.80 24.62
CA GLU A 252 27.25 18.76 23.64
C GLU A 252 26.13 18.60 22.59
N LEU A 253 24.93 19.17 22.84
CA LEU A 253 23.77 19.08 21.95
C LEU A 253 23.63 20.28 21.00
N VAL A 254 23.92 21.50 21.46
CA VAL A 254 23.56 22.74 20.74
C VAL A 254 24.63 23.83 20.76
N THR A 255 24.72 24.57 19.66
CA THR A 255 25.50 25.81 19.53
C THR A 255 24.65 26.93 18.88
N ASP A 256 25.31 27.98 18.38
CA ASP A 256 24.79 29.26 17.86
C ASP A 256 23.40 29.68 18.38
N VAL A 257 23.37 30.03 19.66
CA VAL A 257 22.12 30.32 20.38
C VAL A 257 21.66 31.75 20.08
N GLU A 258 20.61 31.89 19.26
CA GLU A 258 20.04 33.18 18.83
C GLU A 258 18.67 33.47 19.46
N LEU A 259 18.31 34.77 19.52
CA LEU A 259 16.94 35.25 19.74
C LEU A 259 16.49 36.09 18.53
N ARG A 260 15.61 35.54 17.69
CA ARG A 260 15.22 36.15 16.40
C ARG A 260 13.77 36.63 16.36
N ASN A 261 13.55 37.89 16.01
CA ASN A 261 12.22 38.49 15.88
C ASN A 261 11.50 37.99 14.61
N VAL A 262 10.33 37.39 14.77
CA VAL A 262 9.57 36.74 13.68
C VAL A 262 8.99 37.76 12.67
N VAL A 263 8.87 39.04 13.04
CA VAL A 263 8.27 40.09 12.21
C VAL A 263 9.32 41.01 11.57
N THR A 264 10.35 41.42 12.33
CA THR A 264 11.40 42.32 11.83
C THR A 264 12.59 41.59 11.21
N GLY A 265 12.76 40.29 11.51
CA GLY A 265 13.91 39.49 11.10
C GLY A 265 15.20 39.81 11.87
N GLN A 266 15.13 40.66 12.90
CA GLN A 266 16.25 41.01 13.77
C GLN A 266 16.68 39.82 14.63
N THR A 267 17.94 39.42 14.53
CA THR A 267 18.60 38.47 15.44
C THR A 267 19.32 39.22 16.56
N ILE A 268 19.41 38.59 17.75
CA ILE A 268 20.33 38.92 18.84
C ILE A 268 21.07 37.63 19.24
N ASP A 269 22.38 37.59 19.02
CA ASP A 269 23.27 36.50 19.40
C ASP A 269 23.38 36.41 20.94
N ALA A 270 23.43 35.20 21.51
CA ALA A 270 23.56 35.02 22.95
C ALA A 270 25.01 35.17 23.47
N VAL A 271 25.14 35.70 24.68
CA VAL A 271 26.39 35.62 25.46
C VAL A 271 26.24 34.54 26.54
N MET A 272 27.13 33.55 26.56
CA MET A 272 27.14 32.52 27.61
C MET A 272 27.41 33.15 28.99
N ALA A 273 26.57 32.84 29.97
CA ALA A 273 26.58 33.45 31.29
C ALA A 273 27.76 32.93 32.14
N PRO A 274 28.54 33.77 32.84
CA PRO A 274 29.75 33.33 33.55
C PRO A 274 29.44 32.58 34.86
N GLY A 275 29.47 31.24 34.81
CA GLY A 275 29.22 30.36 35.96
C GLY A 275 29.43 28.88 35.65
N ASP A 276 29.05 28.03 36.60
CA ASP A 276 28.85 26.59 36.45
C ASP A 276 27.35 26.33 36.71
N TYR A 277 26.72 25.55 35.85
CA TYR A 277 25.28 25.24 35.86
C TYR A 277 25.01 23.73 35.74
N GLY A 278 26.05 22.88 35.87
CA GLY A 278 25.96 21.45 35.58
C GLY A 278 25.67 21.18 34.10
N ASP A 279 24.83 20.18 33.82
CA ASP A 279 24.48 19.69 32.47
C ASP A 279 23.58 20.68 31.66
N SER A 280 23.42 21.92 32.12
CA SER A 280 22.57 22.94 31.48
C SER A 280 23.41 24.15 31.08
N GLN A 281 23.05 24.82 29.99
CA GLN A 281 23.79 25.99 29.50
C GLN A 281 22.94 27.25 29.70
N LEU A 282 23.49 28.25 30.40
CA LEU A 282 22.80 29.52 30.64
C LEU A 282 23.33 30.61 29.71
N TYR A 283 22.41 31.25 28.99
CA TYR A 283 22.67 32.26 27.96
C TYR A 283 21.98 33.58 28.31
N LEU A 284 22.59 34.69 27.90
CA LEU A 284 22.10 36.06 28.12
C LEU A 284 21.91 36.76 26.77
N PHE A 285 20.69 37.20 26.49
CA PHE A 285 20.41 38.11 25.38
C PHE A 285 20.45 39.54 25.90
N GLU A 286 21.45 40.31 25.48
CA GLU A 286 21.79 41.61 26.07
C GLU A 286 21.59 42.80 25.11
N SER A 287 21.47 44.00 25.69
CA SER A 287 21.62 45.29 24.98
C SER A 287 20.73 45.54 23.75
N PHE A 288 19.43 45.22 23.84
CA PHE A 288 18.45 45.51 22.79
C PHE A 288 17.20 46.26 23.30
N VAL A 289 16.36 46.73 22.39
CA VAL A 289 15.11 47.44 22.71
C VAL A 289 13.92 46.56 22.38
N LEU A 290 12.95 46.48 23.30
CA LEU A 290 11.62 45.93 23.04
C LEU A 290 10.69 47.08 22.64
N ASP A 291 10.02 46.97 21.50
CA ASP A 291 8.98 47.91 21.07
C ASP A 291 7.71 47.79 21.92
N GLN A 292 6.88 48.83 21.91
CA GLN A 292 5.60 48.84 22.62
C GLN A 292 4.60 47.81 22.03
N GLY A 293 3.95 47.06 22.92
CA GLY A 293 2.98 46.01 22.61
C GLY A 293 3.62 44.65 22.33
N ARG A 294 2.83 43.73 21.78
CA ARG A 294 3.25 42.34 21.57
C ARG A 294 4.20 42.17 20.39
N SER A 295 5.42 41.74 20.70
CA SER A 295 6.38 41.14 19.76
C SER A 295 6.50 39.63 20.00
N THR A 296 6.90 38.89 18.97
CA THR A 296 7.16 37.44 19.05
C THR A 296 8.55 37.15 18.48
N TRP A 297 9.33 36.41 19.25
CA TRP A 297 10.72 36.05 18.96
C TRP A 297 10.87 34.53 19.05
N GLU A 298 11.85 33.99 18.37
CA GLU A 298 12.22 32.57 18.37
C GLU A 298 13.59 32.42 19.04
N ILE A 299 13.66 31.55 20.05
CA ILE A 299 14.94 31.04 20.55
C ILE A 299 15.38 29.95 19.57
N ARG A 300 16.51 30.18 18.91
CA ARG A 300 17.09 29.32 17.87
C ARG A 300 18.44 28.79 18.32
N VAL A 301 18.81 27.63 17.78
CA VAL A 301 20.08 26.94 18.02
C VAL A 301 20.48 26.16 16.77
N ASP A 302 21.77 25.98 16.55
CA ASP A 302 22.27 24.95 15.64
C ASP A 302 22.52 23.67 16.44
N MET A 303 21.98 22.54 15.97
CA MET A 303 22.22 21.23 16.60
C MET A 303 23.62 20.72 16.25
N THR A 304 24.32 20.14 17.22
CA THR A 304 25.70 19.63 17.04
C THR A 304 25.92 18.22 17.60
N GLY A 305 24.89 17.58 18.13
CA GLY A 305 25.00 16.27 18.77
C GLY A 305 23.70 15.77 19.41
N GLY A 306 23.76 14.56 19.97
CA GLY A 306 22.64 13.87 20.64
C GLY A 306 22.37 12.47 20.08
N GLU A 307 21.91 11.55 20.94
CA GLU A 307 21.46 10.21 20.54
C GLU A 307 19.94 10.20 20.24
N SER A 308 19.47 9.15 19.57
CA SER A 308 18.06 9.05 19.18
C SER A 308 17.15 8.84 20.40
N GLY A 309 16.24 9.77 20.65
CA GLY A 309 15.38 9.83 21.83
C GLY A 309 15.88 10.78 22.92
N ASP A 310 17.04 11.41 22.76
CA ASP A 310 17.46 12.56 23.56
C ASP A 310 16.56 13.77 23.28
N ARG A 311 16.55 14.74 24.19
CA ARG A 311 15.64 15.89 24.14
C ARG A 311 16.33 17.16 24.59
N VAL A 312 15.93 18.28 23.97
CA VAL A 312 16.41 19.63 24.32
C VAL A 312 15.22 20.59 24.47
N ARG A 313 15.35 21.57 25.37
CA ARG A 313 14.39 22.68 25.51
C ARG A 313 15.06 23.99 25.93
N ALA A 314 14.35 25.09 25.72
CA ALA A 314 14.70 26.41 26.24
C ALA A 314 13.72 26.88 27.33
N SER A 315 14.25 27.54 28.36
CA SER A 315 13.51 28.06 29.51
C SER A 315 13.93 29.50 29.82
N VAL A 316 13.01 30.47 29.74
CA VAL A 316 13.26 31.86 30.16
C VAL A 316 13.20 31.94 31.69
N LEU A 317 14.12 32.68 32.32
CA LEU A 317 14.19 32.83 33.78
C LEU A 317 13.82 34.25 34.22
N ASP A 318 13.01 34.37 35.26
CA ASP A 318 12.76 35.64 35.93
C ASP A 318 12.65 35.50 37.47
N GLY A 319 13.54 36.16 38.20
CA GLY A 319 13.58 36.09 39.68
C GLY A 319 13.99 34.70 40.24
N VAL A 320 14.78 33.93 39.50
CA VAL A 320 15.18 32.55 39.83
C VAL A 320 16.59 32.53 40.44
N ASP A 321 16.78 31.82 41.57
CA ASP A 321 18.12 31.55 42.11
C ASP A 321 18.69 30.25 41.52
N ILE A 322 19.84 30.34 40.85
CA ILE A 322 20.63 29.19 40.40
C ILE A 322 22.04 29.32 40.99
N ASN A 323 22.46 28.31 41.75
CA ASN A 323 23.77 28.22 42.40
C ASN A 323 24.12 29.44 43.30
N ASN A 324 23.14 29.92 44.06
CA ASN A 324 23.24 31.08 44.97
C ASN A 324 23.54 32.39 44.20
N ARG A 325 22.96 32.53 43.01
CA ARG A 325 22.95 33.75 42.20
C ARG A 325 21.57 33.93 41.58
N TRP A 326 21.06 35.15 41.70
CA TRP A 326 19.76 35.54 41.18
C TRP A 326 19.86 35.91 39.70
N TRP A 327 18.99 35.30 38.90
CA TRP A 327 18.84 35.53 37.48
C TRP A 327 17.41 35.97 37.17
N GLY A 328 17.26 37.02 36.36
CA GLY A 328 15.96 37.45 35.87
C GLY A 328 16.04 38.51 34.82
N ILE A 329 14.89 38.97 34.34
CA ILE A 329 14.78 39.87 33.19
C ILE A 329 15.11 41.29 33.62
N GLN A 330 16.23 41.82 33.13
CA GLN A 330 16.70 43.16 33.47
C GLN A 330 16.27 44.15 32.39
N THR A 331 15.27 44.97 32.69
CA THR A 331 14.73 46.00 31.80
C THR A 331 14.55 47.35 32.50
N SER A 332 14.49 48.44 31.74
CA SER A 332 14.09 49.77 32.22
C SER A 332 13.24 50.50 31.17
N GLN A 333 12.52 51.54 31.60
CA GLN A 333 11.95 52.52 30.66
C GLN A 333 13.05 53.15 29.79
N LEU A 334 12.68 53.63 28.59
CA LEU A 334 13.62 54.25 27.64
C LEU A 334 14.38 55.47 28.20
N ASP A 335 13.91 56.09 29.29
CA ASP A 335 14.61 57.17 30.01
C ASP A 335 15.78 56.69 30.90
N GLY A 336 15.96 55.37 31.01
CA GLY A 336 17.03 54.71 31.75
C GLY A 336 16.88 54.73 33.27
N ASN A 337 15.73 55.16 33.81
CA ASN A 337 15.52 55.32 35.26
C ASN A 337 14.17 54.76 35.75
N GLY A 338 13.16 54.61 34.89
CA GLY A 338 11.87 54.05 35.27
C GLY A 338 11.86 52.52 35.47
N PRO A 339 11.21 52.01 36.53
CA PRO A 339 11.12 50.57 36.81
C PRO A 339 10.08 49.86 35.92
N VAL A 340 10.31 48.56 35.73
CA VAL A 340 9.42 47.64 34.99
C VAL A 340 8.97 46.53 35.94
N GLU A 341 7.69 46.15 35.88
CA GLU A 341 7.17 44.92 36.48
C GLU A 341 7.06 43.83 35.43
N THR A 342 7.67 42.67 35.70
CA THR A 342 7.63 41.48 34.85
C THR A 342 6.58 40.49 35.34
N SER A 343 5.91 39.82 34.40
CA SER A 343 4.79 38.90 34.65
C SER A 343 4.84 37.74 33.65
N PRO A 344 4.64 36.47 34.05
CA PRO A 344 4.23 36.00 35.40
C PRO A 344 5.36 35.89 36.43
N GLY A 345 6.63 36.05 36.01
CA GLY A 345 7.80 35.73 36.82
C GLY A 345 8.09 34.22 36.91
N GLY A 346 9.23 33.85 37.50
CA GLY A 346 9.69 32.47 37.65
C GLY A 346 10.34 31.89 36.39
N THR A 347 10.45 30.57 36.33
CA THR A 347 10.90 29.84 35.13
C THR A 347 9.72 29.63 34.18
N ILE A 348 9.88 30.03 32.92
CA ILE A 348 8.89 29.84 31.85
C ILE A 348 9.50 28.95 30.76
N SER A 349 9.22 27.64 30.83
CA SER A 349 9.81 26.61 29.96
C SER A 349 9.01 26.37 28.67
N GLY A 350 9.73 26.19 27.56
CA GLY A 350 9.18 25.68 26.31
C GLY A 350 8.88 24.17 26.36
N ASN A 351 8.41 23.64 25.25
CA ASN A 351 8.26 22.20 25.06
C ASN A 351 9.64 21.55 24.88
N TRP A 352 9.75 20.26 25.22
CA TRP A 352 10.86 19.43 24.77
C TRP A 352 10.73 19.15 23.28
N GLN A 353 11.82 19.34 22.53
CA GLN A 353 12.00 18.80 21.19
C GLN A 353 12.78 17.48 21.30
N GLU A 354 12.53 16.52 20.41
CA GLU A 354 13.12 15.18 20.50
C GLU A 354 14.10 14.94 19.34
N ILE A 355 15.34 14.61 19.67
CA ILE A 355 16.40 14.32 18.71
C ILE A 355 16.18 12.91 18.18
N SER A 356 16.25 12.73 16.88
CA SER A 356 16.20 11.42 16.23
C SER A 356 17.26 11.36 15.13
N VAL A 357 18.17 10.40 15.28
CA VAL A 357 19.29 10.17 14.36
C VAL A 357 18.73 9.50 13.09
N PRO A 358 19.05 9.99 11.88
CA PRO A 358 18.63 9.32 10.65
C PRO A 358 19.20 7.90 10.55
N HIS A 359 18.35 6.93 10.25
CA HIS A 359 18.66 5.49 10.29
C HIS A 359 17.90 4.73 9.20
N VAL A 360 18.50 3.69 8.63
CA VAL A 360 17.93 2.89 7.54
C VAL A 360 17.66 1.47 8.01
N THR A 361 16.40 1.05 7.97
CA THR A 361 16.01 -0.36 8.20
C THR A 361 15.65 -1.03 6.88
N VAL A 362 16.34 -2.13 6.55
CA VAL A 362 16.14 -2.89 5.30
C VAL A 362 15.70 -4.31 5.61
N THR A 363 14.57 -4.71 5.03
CA THR A 363 13.88 -5.98 5.31
C THR A 363 13.62 -6.76 4.03
N PRO A 364 14.35 -7.86 3.78
CA PRO A 364 14.02 -8.81 2.72
C PRO A 364 12.61 -9.37 2.88
N ARG A 365 11.89 -9.50 1.77
CA ARG A 365 10.52 -10.02 1.73
C ARG A 365 10.54 -11.54 1.54
N ALA A 366 9.59 -12.24 2.17
CA ALA A 366 9.44 -13.67 1.97
C ALA A 366 9.00 -13.98 0.54
N MET A 367 9.85 -14.69 -0.21
CA MET A 367 9.56 -15.18 -1.56
C MET A 367 9.06 -16.64 -1.52
N GLN A 368 8.67 -17.16 -2.69
CA GLN A 368 8.38 -18.59 -2.87
C GLN A 368 9.62 -19.47 -2.57
N SER A 369 9.39 -20.72 -2.15
CA SER A 369 10.46 -21.62 -1.68
C SER A 369 11.41 -22.10 -2.79
N SER A 370 11.02 -21.96 -4.05
CA SER A 370 11.78 -22.35 -5.24
C SER A 370 11.11 -21.76 -6.48
N LEU A 371 11.89 -21.43 -7.51
CA LEU A 371 11.39 -21.02 -8.81
C LEU A 371 12.04 -21.86 -9.92
N HIS A 372 11.26 -22.27 -10.90
CA HIS A 372 11.74 -22.98 -12.09
C HIS A 372 11.68 -22.04 -13.29
N VAL A 373 12.79 -21.92 -14.02
CA VAL A 373 12.93 -21.04 -15.20
C VAL A 373 13.64 -21.77 -16.32
N VAL A 374 13.54 -21.24 -17.54
CA VAL A 374 14.33 -21.72 -18.68
C VAL A 374 15.48 -20.79 -19.03
N GLU A 375 16.47 -21.28 -19.79
CA GLU A 375 17.49 -20.46 -20.43
C GLU A 375 16.88 -19.28 -21.20
N ASN A 376 17.61 -18.17 -21.32
CA ASN A 376 17.18 -16.92 -21.96
C ASN A 376 15.94 -16.21 -21.35
N GLN A 377 15.28 -16.78 -20.32
CA GLN A 377 14.12 -16.16 -19.67
C GLN A 377 14.45 -14.78 -19.08
N LYS A 378 13.53 -13.82 -19.23
CA LYS A 378 13.78 -12.39 -19.02
C LYS A 378 13.11 -11.83 -17.77
N ASN A 379 13.74 -10.86 -17.12
CA ASN A 379 13.23 -10.14 -15.93
C ASN A 379 12.79 -11.07 -14.79
N VAL A 380 13.53 -12.16 -14.53
CA VAL A 380 13.28 -13.10 -13.43
C VAL A 380 13.52 -12.40 -12.10
N GLU A 381 12.52 -12.41 -11.22
CA GLU A 381 12.62 -11.82 -9.88
C GLU A 381 13.37 -12.77 -8.94
N VAL A 382 14.51 -12.32 -8.42
CA VAL A 382 15.42 -13.14 -7.61
C VAL A 382 15.51 -12.69 -6.15
N PHE A 383 15.30 -11.40 -5.88
CA PHE A 383 15.30 -10.84 -4.53
C PHE A 383 14.33 -9.65 -4.44
N VAL A 384 13.63 -9.50 -3.31
CA VAL A 384 12.69 -8.41 -3.07
C VAL A 384 12.87 -7.92 -1.64
N PHE A 385 12.93 -6.61 -1.44
CA PHE A 385 13.19 -6.02 -0.13
C PHE A 385 12.48 -4.67 0.04
N ASP A 386 12.12 -4.37 1.28
CA ASP A 386 11.59 -3.07 1.68
C ASP A 386 12.72 -2.27 2.37
N VAL A 387 12.86 -0.99 2.03
CA VAL A 387 13.73 -0.01 2.70
C VAL A 387 12.85 0.97 3.47
N TYR A 388 13.23 1.31 4.70
CA TYR A 388 12.47 2.19 5.59
C TYR A 388 13.41 3.25 6.18
N ALA A 389 13.04 4.52 6.02
CA ALA A 389 13.77 5.65 6.61
C ALA A 389 13.22 5.97 8.00
N GLU A 390 14.07 5.82 9.01
CA GLU A 390 13.84 6.21 10.41
C GLU A 390 14.57 7.52 10.71
N GLY A 391 14.03 8.33 11.62
CA GLY A 391 14.56 9.67 11.94
C GLY A 391 13.62 10.81 11.53
N ALA A 392 14.16 12.03 11.51
CA ALA A 392 13.43 13.24 11.08
C ALA A 392 13.69 13.63 9.61
N LYS A 393 14.80 13.15 9.02
CA LYS A 393 15.26 13.51 7.66
C LYS A 393 14.84 12.49 6.60
N ASP A 394 14.55 12.97 5.40
CA ASP A 394 14.41 12.13 4.19
C ASP A 394 15.80 11.60 3.79
N LEU A 395 15.87 10.37 3.28
CA LEU A 395 17.14 9.70 2.97
C LEU A 395 17.26 9.38 1.48
N LEU A 396 18.42 9.64 0.89
CA LEU A 396 18.78 9.22 -0.45
C LEU A 396 19.52 7.88 -0.37
N THR A 397 18.92 6.80 -0.87
CA THR A 397 19.61 5.51 -1.02
C THR A 397 20.39 5.53 -2.33
N THR A 398 21.71 5.41 -2.26
CA THR A 398 22.65 5.69 -3.37
C THR A 398 23.21 4.43 -4.01
N ALA A 399 23.34 3.32 -3.27
CA ALA A 399 23.78 2.04 -3.82
C ALA A 399 23.17 0.81 -3.12
N PHE A 400 23.15 -0.32 -3.84
CA PHE A 400 22.85 -1.65 -3.30
C PHE A 400 23.89 -2.67 -3.76
N ALA A 401 24.36 -3.54 -2.86
CA ALA A 401 25.29 -4.63 -3.18
C ALA A 401 24.73 -6.00 -2.76
N PHE A 402 24.87 -6.98 -3.64
CA PHE A 402 24.34 -8.33 -3.48
C PHE A 402 25.44 -9.37 -3.73
N GLU A 403 25.38 -10.49 -3.01
CA GLU A 403 26.25 -11.66 -3.22
C GLU A 403 25.36 -12.92 -3.40
N GLY A 404 25.92 -14.05 -3.86
CA GLY A 404 25.08 -15.26 -3.98
C GLY A 404 25.70 -16.50 -4.64
N GLU A 405 24.87 -17.53 -4.78
CA GLU A 405 25.21 -18.77 -5.47
C GLU A 405 25.01 -18.64 -6.98
N HIS A 406 26.05 -19.00 -7.74
CA HIS A 406 26.02 -19.10 -9.22
C HIS A 406 25.51 -17.84 -9.95
N LEU A 407 25.81 -16.63 -9.44
CA LEU A 407 25.36 -15.35 -10.03
C LEU A 407 25.66 -15.19 -11.53
N VAL A 408 26.66 -15.89 -12.06
CA VAL A 408 27.01 -15.95 -13.49
C VAL A 408 25.96 -16.62 -14.40
N ASN A 409 25.01 -17.36 -13.83
CA ASN A 409 23.85 -17.88 -14.56
C ASN A 409 22.77 -16.79 -14.79
N GLY A 410 22.85 -15.67 -14.07
CA GLY A 410 22.15 -14.43 -14.36
C GLY A 410 23.03 -13.45 -15.13
N GLN A 411 22.39 -12.60 -15.94
CA GLN A 411 23.01 -11.55 -16.75
C GLN A 411 22.04 -10.37 -16.83
N ASN A 412 22.53 -9.15 -17.10
CA ASN A 412 21.67 -7.96 -17.16
C ASN A 412 20.79 -7.82 -15.90
N TYR A 413 21.43 -7.87 -14.73
CA TYR A 413 20.76 -7.62 -13.47
C TYR A 413 20.22 -6.19 -13.46
N ALA A 414 19.01 -6.02 -12.92
CA ALA A 414 18.35 -4.72 -12.84
C ALA A 414 17.62 -4.57 -11.50
N VAL A 415 17.83 -3.41 -10.87
CA VAL A 415 17.11 -3.00 -9.66
C VAL A 415 15.90 -2.16 -10.07
N TRP A 416 14.75 -2.44 -9.48
CA TRP A 416 13.50 -1.73 -9.69
C TRP A 416 12.95 -1.14 -8.39
N PHE A 417 12.04 -0.18 -8.51
CA PHE A 417 11.42 0.59 -7.44
C PHE A 417 9.88 0.71 -7.61
N ASP A 418 9.16 0.71 -6.49
CA ASP A 418 7.70 0.92 -6.35
C ASP A 418 7.42 2.43 -6.26
N SER A 419 6.97 3.05 -7.36
CA SER A 419 7.01 4.51 -7.52
C SER A 419 5.70 5.22 -7.15
N ASP A 420 4.56 4.52 -7.19
CA ASP A 420 3.27 5.03 -6.70
C ASP A 420 2.78 4.36 -5.41
N LYS A 421 3.51 3.36 -4.91
CA LYS A 421 3.27 2.59 -3.68
C LYS A 421 2.04 1.67 -3.74
N ASP A 422 1.63 1.19 -4.93
CA ASP A 422 0.60 0.14 -5.07
C ASP A 422 1.08 -1.27 -4.63
N GLY A 423 2.40 -1.48 -4.55
CA GLY A 423 3.03 -2.75 -4.21
C GLY A 423 3.67 -3.49 -5.38
N SER A 424 3.54 -2.97 -6.60
CA SER A 424 4.06 -3.52 -7.85
C SER A 424 5.38 -2.86 -8.30
N ARG A 425 5.95 -3.37 -9.39
CA ARG A 425 7.30 -3.05 -9.86
C ARG A 425 7.25 -2.07 -11.03
N ASP A 426 7.42 -0.77 -10.77
CA ASP A 426 7.22 0.30 -11.76
C ASP A 426 8.47 0.63 -12.58
N VAL A 427 9.52 1.11 -11.89
CA VAL A 427 10.61 1.87 -12.50
C VAL A 427 11.93 1.12 -12.34
N ILE A 428 12.64 0.89 -13.44
CA ILE A 428 14.04 0.47 -13.42
C ILE A 428 14.88 1.64 -12.90
N ILE A 429 15.62 1.43 -11.82
CA ILE A 429 16.52 2.43 -11.23
C ILE A 429 17.99 2.19 -11.58
N GLN A 430 18.36 0.97 -11.98
CA GLN A 430 19.60 0.65 -12.71
C GLN A 430 19.42 -0.69 -13.44
N ASP A 431 19.90 -0.81 -14.67
CA ASP A 431 19.98 -2.05 -15.45
C ASP A 431 21.39 -2.30 -16.02
N GLY A 432 21.56 -3.34 -16.83
CA GLY A 432 22.85 -3.68 -17.44
C GLY A 432 23.89 -4.24 -16.46
N ILE A 433 23.54 -4.46 -15.20
CA ILE A 433 24.48 -4.86 -14.15
C ILE A 433 24.97 -6.30 -14.43
N VAL A 434 26.26 -6.53 -14.25
CA VAL A 434 26.92 -7.83 -14.43
C VAL A 434 27.48 -8.33 -13.12
N SER A 435 27.40 -9.64 -12.88
CA SER A 435 28.03 -10.25 -11.70
C SER A 435 29.55 -10.26 -11.85
N VAL A 436 30.29 -9.71 -10.89
CA VAL A 436 31.76 -9.64 -10.88
C VAL A 436 32.26 -10.26 -9.58
N ASN A 437 33.24 -11.17 -9.66
CA ASN A 437 33.86 -11.87 -8.53
C ASN A 437 32.92 -12.66 -7.57
N GLY A 438 31.62 -12.74 -7.85
CA GLY A 438 30.60 -13.34 -6.97
C GLY A 438 29.57 -12.35 -6.43
N GLU A 439 29.68 -11.07 -6.80
CA GLU A 439 28.83 -9.97 -6.34
C GLU A 439 28.13 -9.27 -7.51
N VAL A 440 27.03 -8.58 -7.22
CA VAL A 440 26.25 -7.72 -8.14
C VAL A 440 26.08 -6.37 -7.45
N HIS A 441 26.65 -5.32 -8.05
CA HIS A 441 26.68 -3.97 -7.50
C HIS A 441 25.78 -3.03 -8.32
N ALA A 442 24.85 -2.37 -7.65
CA ALA A 442 23.98 -1.33 -8.18
C ALA A 442 24.41 0.02 -7.59
N ASP A 443 25.52 0.55 -8.12
CA ASP A 443 26.29 1.72 -7.67
C ASP A 443 26.09 2.98 -8.56
N ASN A 444 25.21 2.89 -9.55
CA ASN A 444 24.95 3.93 -10.55
C ASN A 444 23.44 4.05 -10.78
N LEU A 445 22.71 4.33 -9.68
CA LEU A 445 21.27 4.51 -9.68
C LEU A 445 20.88 5.80 -10.44
N VAL A 446 19.69 5.79 -11.06
CA VAL A 446 19.14 6.97 -11.76
C VAL A 446 19.16 8.21 -10.88
N SER A 447 19.59 9.33 -11.45
CA SER A 447 19.75 10.63 -10.75
C SER A 447 20.70 10.63 -9.55
N GLY A 448 21.45 9.55 -9.29
CA GLY A 448 22.37 9.40 -8.15
C GLY A 448 21.80 8.64 -6.95
N GLY A 449 20.51 8.30 -6.95
CA GLY A 449 19.87 7.59 -5.85
C GLY A 449 18.35 7.71 -5.84
N ILE A 450 17.71 7.01 -4.90
CA ILE A 450 16.26 7.03 -4.68
C ILE A 450 15.96 7.60 -3.30
N VAL A 451 15.09 8.61 -3.26
CA VAL A 451 14.61 9.22 -2.02
C VAL A 451 13.59 8.30 -1.34
N VAL A 452 13.87 7.93 -0.10
CA VAL A 452 12.97 7.24 0.82
C VAL A 452 12.53 8.25 1.88
N PRO A 453 11.28 8.76 1.84
CA PRO A 453 10.84 9.79 2.77
C PRO A 453 10.75 9.32 4.22
N ALA A 454 11.03 10.22 5.16
CA ALA A 454 11.08 9.98 6.59
C ALA A 454 9.79 9.33 7.14
N GLY A 455 9.95 8.27 7.92
CA GLY A 455 8.82 7.50 8.46
C GLY A 455 8.01 6.76 7.39
N SER A 456 8.54 6.57 6.18
CA SER A 456 7.88 5.85 5.09
C SER A 456 8.74 4.69 4.56
N THR A 457 8.06 3.67 4.07
CA THR A 457 8.67 2.46 3.47
C THR A 457 8.56 2.51 1.95
N ASP A 458 9.58 2.00 1.28
CA ASP A 458 9.70 1.90 -0.17
C ASP A 458 10.15 0.48 -0.57
N ARG A 459 9.63 -0.07 -1.69
CA ARG A 459 9.96 -1.43 -2.13
C ARG A 459 10.86 -1.44 -3.35
N PHE A 460 11.77 -2.40 -3.33
CA PHE A 460 12.74 -2.66 -4.38
C PHE A 460 12.77 -4.14 -4.76
N TRP A 461 13.10 -4.41 -6.02
CA TRP A 461 13.31 -5.76 -6.57
C TRP A 461 14.67 -5.82 -7.24
N LEU A 462 15.42 -6.90 -7.00
CA LEU A 462 16.47 -7.33 -7.92
C LEU A 462 15.88 -8.34 -8.90
N THR A 463 16.09 -8.05 -10.18
CA THR A 463 15.74 -8.93 -11.30
C THR A 463 16.97 -9.30 -12.11
N THR A 464 16.90 -10.36 -12.91
CA THR A 464 17.96 -10.75 -13.85
C THR A 464 17.38 -11.40 -15.09
N ASP A 465 18.16 -11.42 -16.17
CA ASP A 465 17.90 -12.29 -17.31
C ASP A 465 18.71 -13.58 -17.14
N ILE A 466 18.13 -14.74 -17.45
CA ILE A 466 18.84 -16.02 -17.42
C ILE A 466 19.81 -16.11 -18.60
N ALA A 467 20.99 -16.69 -18.37
CA ALA A 467 21.99 -16.96 -19.40
C ALA A 467 21.45 -17.86 -20.53
N SER A 468 22.09 -17.77 -21.70
CA SER A 468 21.83 -18.64 -22.86
C SER A 468 22.58 -19.98 -22.82
N SER A 469 23.34 -20.22 -21.76
CA SER A 469 24.13 -21.42 -21.52
C SER A 469 24.24 -21.66 -20.02
N SER A 470 23.21 -22.27 -19.45
CA SER A 470 23.21 -22.74 -18.06
C SER A 470 24.27 -23.82 -17.88
N LEU A 471 24.94 -23.83 -16.73
CA LEU A 471 25.84 -24.93 -16.37
C LEU A 471 25.02 -26.21 -16.10
N PRO A 472 25.56 -27.41 -16.36
CA PRO A 472 24.87 -28.65 -16.01
C PRO A 472 24.75 -28.82 -14.50
N ALA A 473 23.71 -29.53 -14.05
CA ALA A 473 23.49 -29.83 -12.63
C ALA A 473 24.75 -30.47 -11.98
N PRO A 474 25.14 -30.06 -10.76
CA PRO A 474 24.37 -29.24 -9.81
C PRO A 474 24.43 -27.73 -10.05
N ASP A 475 25.31 -27.23 -10.93
CA ASP A 475 25.60 -25.80 -11.08
C ASP A 475 24.51 -25.02 -11.86
N ASN A 476 23.33 -25.62 -12.09
CA ASN A 476 22.21 -25.05 -12.84
C ASN A 476 21.26 -24.20 -11.97
N THR A 477 21.73 -23.70 -10.85
CA THR A 477 20.97 -22.89 -9.89
C THR A 477 21.31 -21.40 -9.98
N LEU A 478 20.53 -20.58 -9.30
CA LEU A 478 20.86 -19.18 -9.00
C LEU A 478 20.17 -18.81 -7.68
N GLN A 479 20.88 -18.19 -6.74
CA GLN A 479 20.28 -17.61 -5.53
C GLN A 479 21.06 -16.38 -5.08
N VAL A 480 20.38 -15.37 -4.55
CA VAL A 480 20.96 -14.05 -4.23
C VAL A 480 20.57 -13.62 -2.81
N TRP A 481 21.45 -12.88 -2.14
CA TRP A 481 21.18 -12.17 -0.88
C TRP A 481 21.99 -10.87 -0.81
N PHE A 482 21.79 -10.07 0.24
CA PHE A 482 22.58 -8.85 0.46
C PHE A 482 24.06 -9.17 0.71
N ALA A 483 24.96 -8.35 0.15
CA ALA A 483 26.40 -8.51 0.33
C ALA A 483 26.83 -8.42 1.80
N SER A 484 27.88 -9.17 2.15
CA SER A 484 28.45 -9.21 3.50
C SER A 484 29.24 -7.97 3.90
N GLN A 485 29.50 -7.04 2.96
CA GLN A 485 30.04 -5.70 3.18
C GLN A 485 29.26 -4.69 2.32
N ASN A 486 29.01 -3.49 2.87
CA ASN A 486 28.25 -2.39 2.26
C ASN A 486 27.05 -2.81 1.37
N PRO A 487 26.13 -3.67 1.84
CA PRO A 487 24.97 -4.11 1.05
C PRO A 487 24.00 -3.00 0.63
N VAL A 488 24.03 -1.86 1.33
CA VAL A 488 23.24 -0.67 1.08
C VAL A 488 24.09 0.54 1.45
N GLU A 489 24.12 1.56 0.61
CA GLU A 489 24.70 2.87 0.91
C GLU A 489 23.62 3.95 0.80
N ALA A 490 23.66 4.94 1.71
CA ALA A 490 22.67 6.01 1.79
C ALA A 490 23.25 7.27 2.43
N GLU A 491 22.65 8.42 2.12
CA GLU A 491 22.99 9.74 2.67
C GLU A 491 21.74 10.53 3.06
N THR A 492 21.88 11.52 3.94
CA THR A 492 20.84 12.50 4.27
C THR A 492 20.60 13.44 3.08
N LEU A 493 19.33 13.65 2.72
CA LEU A 493 18.95 14.32 1.46
C LEU A 493 19.24 15.83 1.42
N ASP A 494 19.37 16.46 2.59
CA ASP A 494 19.50 17.90 2.77
C ASP A 494 20.95 18.40 2.76
N ASP A 495 21.88 17.67 3.37
CA ASP A 495 23.31 18.03 3.44
C ASP A 495 24.25 17.10 2.65
N GLY A 496 23.81 15.87 2.36
CA GLY A 496 24.60 14.84 1.68
C GLY A 496 25.56 14.05 2.60
N ALA A 497 25.36 14.04 3.92
CA ALA A 497 26.18 13.22 4.81
C ALA A 497 25.86 11.72 4.67
N SER A 498 26.88 10.94 4.31
CA SER A 498 26.77 9.48 4.20
C SER A 498 26.55 8.83 5.57
N LEU A 499 25.54 7.97 5.68
CA LEU A 499 25.21 7.27 6.92
C LEU A 499 26.33 6.28 7.32
N THR A 500 26.55 6.15 8.63
CA THR A 500 27.56 5.23 9.19
C THR A 500 26.97 3.85 9.48
N ASN A 501 27.81 2.81 9.61
CA ASN A 501 27.37 1.43 9.86
C ASN A 501 26.44 1.24 11.08
N ASN A 502 26.47 2.15 12.06
CA ASN A 502 25.58 2.09 13.23
C ASN A 502 24.14 2.55 12.91
N GLN A 503 23.96 3.27 11.80
CA GLN A 503 22.69 3.82 11.30
C GLN A 503 22.00 2.87 10.29
N PHE A 504 22.43 1.62 10.19
CA PHE A 504 21.83 0.60 9.32
C PHE A 504 21.34 -0.60 10.14
N THR A 505 20.13 -1.07 9.87
CA THR A 505 19.59 -2.34 10.38
C THR A 505 19.11 -3.19 9.22
N ILE A 506 19.91 -4.18 8.83
CA ILE A 506 19.67 -4.99 7.64
C ILE A 506 19.34 -6.41 8.10
N ALA A 507 18.08 -6.80 7.91
CA ALA A 507 17.60 -8.11 8.32
C ALA A 507 18.15 -9.20 7.39
N SER A 508 18.64 -10.30 7.96
CA SER A 508 19.12 -11.45 7.20
C SER A 508 17.97 -12.10 6.41
N GLY A 509 18.11 -12.21 5.09
CA GLY A 509 17.17 -12.90 4.23
C GLY A 509 17.85 -13.35 2.95
N VAL A 510 17.29 -14.40 2.34
CA VAL A 510 17.81 -15.03 1.12
C VAL A 510 16.71 -15.04 0.06
N GLY A 511 17.06 -14.73 -1.17
CA GLY A 511 16.16 -14.73 -2.31
C GLY A 511 15.65 -16.11 -2.70
N VAL A 512 14.74 -16.14 -3.66
CA VAL A 512 14.20 -17.40 -4.18
C VAL A 512 15.33 -18.24 -4.80
N PRO A 513 15.49 -19.52 -4.43
CA PRO A 513 16.41 -20.41 -5.12
C PRO A 513 15.79 -20.76 -6.48
N VAL A 514 16.46 -20.33 -7.54
CA VAL A 514 16.06 -20.57 -8.93
C VAL A 514 16.74 -21.85 -9.43
N THR A 515 15.98 -22.75 -10.05
CA THR A 515 16.50 -23.88 -10.83
C THR A 515 16.28 -23.60 -12.31
N ILE A 516 17.36 -23.61 -13.08
CA ILE A 516 17.35 -23.30 -14.51
C ILE A 516 17.31 -24.61 -15.31
N TYR A 517 16.44 -24.64 -16.31
CA TYR A 517 16.30 -25.73 -17.27
C TYR A 517 16.72 -25.26 -18.67
N LYS A 518 17.33 -26.15 -19.45
CA LYS A 518 17.74 -25.85 -20.83
C LYS A 518 16.56 -25.51 -21.75
N HIS A 519 15.40 -26.09 -21.46
CA HIS A 519 14.11 -25.87 -22.10
C HIS A 519 13.01 -26.37 -21.16
N GLY A 520 11.76 -26.05 -21.45
CA GLY A 520 10.62 -26.62 -20.73
C GLY A 520 10.36 -28.09 -21.04
N THR A 521 9.47 -28.69 -20.25
CA THR A 521 8.90 -30.02 -20.53
C THR A 521 7.82 -29.90 -21.61
N PHE A 522 7.84 -30.82 -22.57
CA PHE A 522 6.85 -30.94 -23.64
C PHE A 522 6.36 -32.40 -23.72
N ARG A 523 5.08 -32.60 -24.02
CA ARG A 523 4.45 -33.92 -24.23
C ARG A 523 3.69 -33.96 -25.55
N ALA A 524 3.52 -35.16 -26.09
CA ALA A 524 2.58 -35.47 -27.16
C ALA A 524 1.92 -36.81 -26.82
N GLU A 525 0.60 -36.82 -26.64
CA GLU A 525 -0.16 -37.99 -26.17
C GLU A 525 -1.39 -38.25 -27.04
N GLN A 526 -2.00 -39.44 -26.93
CA GLN A 526 -3.18 -39.79 -27.71
C GLN A 526 -4.45 -39.20 -27.08
N ASP A 527 -5.15 -38.34 -27.82
CA ASP A 527 -6.47 -37.85 -27.42
C ASP A 527 -7.48 -39.01 -27.35
N SER A 528 -8.29 -38.98 -26.29
CA SER A 528 -9.19 -40.03 -25.80
C SER A 528 -10.37 -40.41 -26.72
N MET A 529 -10.46 -39.86 -27.93
CA MET A 529 -11.52 -40.18 -28.88
C MET A 529 -11.44 -41.64 -29.37
N LEU A 530 -12.43 -42.46 -29.00
CA LEU A 530 -12.60 -43.81 -29.54
C LEU A 530 -12.98 -43.77 -31.03
N LEU A 531 -11.96 -43.86 -31.89
CA LEU A 531 -12.13 -44.08 -33.32
C LEU A 531 -12.28 -45.58 -33.59
N GLN A 532 -13.34 -45.95 -34.31
CA GLN A 532 -13.49 -47.27 -34.92
C GLN A 532 -12.83 -47.25 -36.31
N PRO A 533 -12.33 -48.40 -36.83
CA PRO A 533 -11.95 -48.58 -38.24
C PRO A 533 -13.00 -48.05 -39.22
N ARG A 534 -12.54 -47.38 -40.29
CA ARG A 534 -13.38 -46.66 -41.24
C ARG A 534 -12.97 -46.94 -42.69
N LEU A 535 -13.93 -46.68 -43.58
CA LEU A 535 -13.75 -46.82 -45.01
C LEU A 535 -13.37 -45.47 -45.63
N MET A 536 -12.18 -45.42 -46.22
CA MET A 536 -11.55 -44.19 -46.72
C MET A 536 -11.80 -44.05 -48.22
N LEU A 537 -12.55 -43.00 -48.60
CA LEU A 537 -12.98 -42.82 -49.97
C LEU A 537 -11.86 -42.24 -50.85
N GLY A 538 -11.46 -42.98 -51.89
CA GLY A 538 -10.50 -42.52 -52.89
C GLY A 538 -10.91 -41.20 -53.54
N GLY A 539 -9.96 -40.29 -53.69
CA GLY A 539 -10.17 -38.94 -54.22
C GLY A 539 -10.78 -37.95 -53.22
N ALA A 540 -11.09 -38.38 -51.99
CA ALA A 540 -11.62 -37.53 -50.93
C ALA A 540 -10.58 -37.28 -49.81
N GLN A 541 -10.96 -36.40 -48.89
CA GLN A 541 -10.35 -36.31 -47.57
C GLN A 541 -11.05 -37.32 -46.64
N SER A 542 -10.29 -37.96 -45.76
CA SER A 542 -10.87 -38.76 -44.67
C SER A 542 -11.51 -37.87 -43.60
N GLU A 543 -12.17 -38.51 -42.64
CA GLU A 543 -12.41 -37.90 -41.34
C GLU A 543 -11.10 -37.90 -40.51
N SER A 544 -11.14 -37.57 -39.22
CA SER A 544 -9.95 -37.77 -38.35
C SER A 544 -9.63 -39.26 -38.24
N LEU A 545 -8.35 -39.60 -38.37
CA LEU A 545 -7.77 -40.95 -38.22
C LEU A 545 -7.18 -41.16 -36.84
N VAL A 546 -6.59 -40.10 -36.30
CA VAL A 546 -5.97 -40.03 -34.98
C VAL A 546 -5.90 -38.55 -34.56
N SER A 547 -5.89 -38.29 -33.26
CA SER A 547 -5.79 -36.96 -32.67
C SER A 547 -4.64 -36.99 -31.66
N ALA A 548 -3.71 -36.05 -31.77
CA ALA A 548 -2.55 -35.93 -30.91
C ALA A 548 -2.69 -34.66 -30.04
N GLU A 549 -2.64 -34.85 -28.72
CA GLU A 549 -2.66 -33.76 -27.75
C GLU A 549 -1.22 -33.31 -27.49
N PHE A 550 -0.87 -32.08 -27.87
CA PHE A 550 0.43 -31.48 -27.57
C PHE A 550 0.34 -30.61 -26.33
N GLY A 551 1.18 -30.89 -25.32
CA GLY A 551 1.21 -30.14 -24.05
C GLY A 551 2.58 -29.57 -23.73
N ALA A 552 2.63 -28.44 -23.01
CA ALA A 552 3.87 -27.80 -22.58
C ALA A 552 3.74 -27.23 -21.16
N ASP A 553 4.74 -27.42 -20.30
CA ASP A 553 4.61 -27.12 -18.86
C ASP A 553 5.33 -25.82 -18.42
N LEU A 554 6.66 -25.75 -18.60
CA LEU A 554 7.50 -24.68 -18.03
C LEU A 554 7.70 -23.47 -18.97
N GLU A 555 7.60 -23.67 -20.28
CA GLU A 555 7.60 -22.60 -21.29
C GLU A 555 6.67 -22.97 -22.44
N ALA A 556 6.30 -22.00 -23.27
CA ALA A 556 5.56 -22.29 -24.50
C ALA A 556 6.44 -23.03 -25.52
N GLY A 557 5.89 -24.02 -26.22
CA GLY A 557 6.56 -24.81 -27.25
C GLY A 557 6.05 -24.47 -28.66
N ASP A 558 6.95 -24.13 -29.57
CA ASP A 558 6.71 -24.00 -31.01
C ASP A 558 6.98 -25.34 -31.69
N VAL A 559 5.92 -26.07 -32.03
CA VAL A 559 6.01 -27.37 -32.72
C VAL A 559 6.24 -27.11 -34.21
N TYR A 560 7.43 -27.44 -34.70
CA TYR A 560 7.86 -27.12 -36.06
C TYR A 560 7.95 -28.34 -36.99
N TYR A 561 7.81 -29.56 -36.44
CA TYR A 561 7.74 -30.81 -37.21
C TYR A 561 6.84 -31.84 -36.53
N VAL A 562 6.03 -32.53 -37.33
CA VAL A 562 5.36 -33.78 -36.96
C VAL A 562 5.61 -34.80 -38.07
N GLY A 563 6.22 -35.92 -37.71
CA GLY A 563 6.49 -37.07 -38.57
C GLY A 563 5.45 -38.17 -38.36
N LEU A 564 5.12 -38.86 -39.45
CA LEU A 564 4.07 -39.88 -39.52
C LEU A 564 4.58 -41.10 -40.30
N ASP A 565 4.49 -42.28 -39.69
CA ASP A 565 4.72 -43.57 -40.34
C ASP A 565 3.41 -44.24 -40.74
N VAL A 566 3.47 -45.09 -41.77
CA VAL A 566 2.31 -45.79 -42.31
C VAL A 566 2.56 -47.31 -42.31
N GLU A 567 2.06 -47.98 -41.28
CA GLU A 567 2.08 -49.44 -41.20
C GLU A 567 1.02 -50.02 -42.16
N GLY A 568 1.45 -50.37 -43.37
CA GLY A 568 0.59 -50.99 -44.40
C GLY A 568 0.76 -50.38 -45.79
N ASP A 569 -0.33 -50.30 -46.54
CA ASP A 569 -0.34 -49.87 -47.94
C ASP A 569 -0.39 -48.34 -48.11
N ALA A 570 0.73 -47.68 -47.77
CA ALA A 570 0.94 -46.24 -47.98
C ALA A 570 0.74 -45.77 -49.45
N GLY A 571 0.74 -46.70 -50.40
CA GLY A 571 0.61 -46.45 -51.84
C GLY A 571 -0.62 -45.62 -52.22
N SER A 572 -1.75 -45.83 -51.55
CA SER A 572 -3.01 -45.10 -51.83
C SER A 572 -3.10 -43.69 -51.21
N ILE A 573 -2.17 -43.29 -50.32
CA ILE A 573 -2.24 -42.01 -49.61
C ILE A 573 -1.55 -40.90 -50.41
N ASP A 574 -2.21 -39.75 -50.63
CA ASP A 574 -1.62 -38.56 -51.25
C ASP A 574 -0.74 -37.79 -50.25
N ARG A 575 -1.31 -37.52 -49.08
CA ARG A 575 -0.74 -36.71 -47.99
C ARG A 575 -1.62 -36.81 -46.75
N PHE A 576 -1.11 -36.35 -45.61
CA PHE A 576 -1.95 -36.04 -44.44
C PHE A 576 -2.14 -34.53 -44.29
N GLU A 577 -3.26 -34.14 -43.69
CA GLU A 577 -3.66 -32.77 -43.43
C GLU A 577 -3.97 -32.67 -41.93
N LEU A 578 -3.24 -31.79 -41.23
CA LEU A 578 -3.28 -31.62 -39.78
C LEU A 578 -4.19 -30.44 -39.44
N PHE A 579 -5.11 -30.60 -38.48
CA PHE A 579 -6.10 -29.58 -38.10
C PHE A 579 -6.07 -29.36 -36.60
N VAL A 580 -5.89 -28.11 -36.15
CA VAL A 580 -6.26 -27.73 -34.77
C VAL A 580 -7.76 -27.95 -34.61
N ASN A 581 -8.19 -28.51 -33.48
CA ASN A 581 -9.58 -28.88 -33.24
C ASN A 581 -10.58 -27.75 -33.59
N GLY A 582 -11.65 -28.09 -34.32
CA GLY A 582 -12.64 -27.16 -34.84
C GLY A 582 -12.24 -26.34 -36.09
N SER A 583 -11.00 -26.43 -36.58
CA SER A 583 -10.58 -25.74 -37.81
C SER A 583 -11.09 -26.43 -39.08
N ALA A 584 -11.61 -25.65 -40.03
CA ALA A 584 -11.95 -26.11 -41.39
C ALA A 584 -10.79 -25.95 -42.40
N VAL A 585 -9.64 -25.44 -41.97
CA VAL A 585 -8.44 -25.23 -42.78
C VAL A 585 -7.28 -26.00 -42.13
N PRO A 586 -6.49 -26.79 -42.87
CA PRO A 586 -5.36 -27.49 -42.29
C PRO A 586 -4.32 -26.49 -41.80
N LEU A 587 -3.88 -26.69 -40.56
CA LEU A 587 -2.72 -26.05 -39.96
C LEU A 587 -1.46 -26.39 -40.74
N ALA A 588 -1.26 -27.67 -41.07
CA ALA A 588 -0.07 -28.18 -41.74
C ALA A 588 -0.43 -29.38 -42.65
N VAL A 589 0.52 -29.77 -43.51
CA VAL A 589 0.32 -30.86 -44.48
C VAL A 589 1.55 -31.76 -44.44
N ALA A 590 1.36 -33.04 -44.11
CA ALA A 590 2.43 -34.04 -44.11
C ALA A 590 2.56 -34.68 -45.49
N THR A 591 3.78 -34.69 -46.05
CA THR A 591 4.05 -35.28 -47.37
C THR A 591 5.35 -36.10 -47.34
N PRO A 592 5.55 -37.05 -48.27
CA PRO A 592 6.81 -37.81 -48.33
C PRO A 592 8.02 -36.93 -48.68
N GLY A 593 7.80 -35.81 -49.38
CA GLY A 593 8.83 -34.79 -49.62
C GLY A 593 9.10 -33.86 -48.43
N GLY A 594 8.28 -33.96 -47.36
CA GLY A 594 8.42 -33.21 -46.12
C GLY A 594 9.01 -34.03 -44.97
N ALA A 595 9.14 -35.35 -45.11
CA ALA A 595 9.70 -36.26 -44.10
C ALA A 595 11.13 -35.89 -43.67
N GLU A 596 11.51 -36.32 -42.46
CA GLU A 596 12.91 -36.47 -42.03
C GLU A 596 13.37 -37.93 -42.25
N PRO A 597 14.68 -38.25 -42.15
CA PRO A 597 15.18 -39.62 -42.31
C PRO A 597 14.74 -40.54 -41.17
N GLY A 598 13.52 -41.06 -41.28
CA GLY A 598 12.87 -41.96 -40.33
C GLY A 598 11.42 -42.19 -40.74
N ASP A 599 10.71 -41.09 -41.00
CA ASP A 599 9.27 -41.07 -41.28
C ASP A 599 8.90 -41.35 -42.75
N ASP A 600 7.72 -41.95 -42.99
CA ASP A 600 7.11 -42.01 -44.33
C ASP A 600 6.57 -40.64 -44.82
N PHE A 601 5.99 -39.83 -43.93
CA PHE A 601 5.39 -38.52 -44.23
C PHE A 601 5.74 -37.48 -43.16
N GLY A 602 6.16 -36.28 -43.56
CA GLY A 602 6.51 -35.21 -42.61
C GLY A 602 5.75 -33.90 -42.84
N ALA A 603 5.17 -33.36 -41.77
CA ALA A 603 4.53 -32.04 -41.72
C ALA A 603 5.51 -31.01 -41.13
N ARG A 604 6.20 -30.28 -42.00
CA ARG A 604 7.06 -29.15 -41.59
C ARG A 604 6.22 -27.88 -41.45
N MET A 605 6.41 -27.18 -40.34
CA MET A 605 5.71 -25.94 -40.00
C MET A 605 6.68 -24.75 -39.96
N ASN A 606 6.18 -23.56 -40.26
CA ASN A 606 6.92 -22.31 -40.10
C ASN A 606 7.06 -21.99 -38.60
N ALA A 607 8.02 -21.14 -38.26
CA ALA A 607 8.17 -20.67 -36.88
C ALA A 607 6.88 -20.00 -36.39
N GLN A 608 6.49 -20.32 -35.15
CA GLN A 608 5.28 -19.83 -34.47
C GLN A 608 3.94 -20.22 -35.14
N GLN A 609 3.95 -21.26 -35.99
CA GLN A 609 2.73 -21.77 -36.63
C GLN A 609 1.89 -22.65 -35.69
N LEU A 610 2.52 -23.42 -34.80
CA LEU A 610 1.85 -24.19 -33.74
C LEU A 610 2.53 -23.94 -32.39
N ILE A 611 2.11 -22.86 -31.71
CA ILE A 611 2.51 -22.60 -30.32
C ILE A 611 1.53 -23.32 -29.37
N VAL A 612 2.06 -24.15 -28.49
CA VAL A 612 1.41 -24.61 -27.24
C VAL A 612 1.93 -23.72 -26.11
N GLY A 613 1.03 -23.08 -25.35
CA GLY A 613 1.39 -22.23 -24.21
C GLY A 613 1.90 -23.03 -23.01
N ALA A 614 2.60 -22.35 -22.09
CA ALA A 614 2.99 -22.95 -20.82
C ALA A 614 1.73 -23.22 -19.95
N GLY A 615 1.54 -24.48 -19.55
CA GLY A 615 0.31 -24.96 -18.91
C GLY A 615 -0.88 -25.13 -19.88
N GLU A 616 -0.64 -25.21 -21.19
CA GLU A 616 -1.67 -25.41 -22.22
C GLU A 616 -1.54 -26.79 -22.89
N GLU A 617 -2.66 -27.30 -23.39
CA GLU A 617 -2.79 -28.53 -24.19
C GLU A 617 -3.52 -28.21 -25.50
N LYS A 618 -3.14 -28.86 -26.61
CA LYS A 618 -3.72 -28.63 -27.95
C LYS A 618 -3.86 -29.90 -28.77
N ASP A 619 -5.10 -30.31 -28.99
CA ASP A 619 -5.46 -31.39 -29.93
C ASP A 619 -5.24 -30.97 -31.39
N VAL A 620 -4.49 -31.81 -32.10
CA VAL A 620 -4.29 -31.75 -33.55
C VAL A 620 -4.79 -33.05 -34.17
N ALA A 621 -5.92 -32.95 -34.86
CA ALA A 621 -6.52 -34.03 -35.63
C ALA A 621 -5.78 -34.25 -36.95
N ILE A 622 -5.53 -35.51 -37.30
CA ILE A 622 -4.83 -35.91 -38.53
C ILE A 622 -5.83 -36.62 -39.46
N SER A 623 -5.99 -36.08 -40.67
CA SER A 623 -6.78 -36.70 -41.74
C SER A 623 -5.89 -37.04 -42.93
N ALA A 624 -6.10 -38.19 -43.57
CA ALA A 624 -5.50 -38.48 -44.87
C ALA A 624 -6.28 -37.80 -46.00
N ARG A 625 -5.59 -37.51 -47.10
CA ARG A 625 -6.20 -37.39 -48.42
C ARG A 625 -5.83 -38.62 -49.24
N ILE A 626 -6.84 -39.35 -49.71
CA ILE A 626 -6.64 -40.59 -50.45
C ILE A 626 -6.60 -40.26 -51.94
N LYS A 627 -5.67 -40.89 -52.67
CA LYS A 627 -5.61 -40.79 -54.14
C LYS A 627 -6.91 -41.33 -54.72
N SER A 628 -7.44 -40.68 -55.75
CA SER A 628 -8.46 -41.33 -56.57
C SER A 628 -7.82 -42.50 -57.31
N ASP A 629 -8.62 -43.48 -57.70
CA ASP A 629 -8.20 -44.64 -58.47
C ASP A 629 -7.25 -44.27 -59.62
N VAL A 630 -7.67 -43.38 -60.51
CA VAL A 630 -6.94 -42.89 -61.69
C VAL A 630 -5.57 -42.28 -61.35
N ASN A 631 -5.39 -41.79 -60.12
CA ASN A 631 -4.14 -41.22 -59.59
C ASN A 631 -3.31 -42.20 -58.75
N GLY A 632 -3.71 -43.47 -58.67
CA GLY A 632 -2.96 -44.54 -58.01
C GLY A 632 -3.55 -45.05 -56.70
N GLY A 633 -4.77 -44.65 -56.33
CA GLY A 633 -5.52 -45.33 -55.28
C GLY A 633 -5.93 -46.75 -55.70
N VAL A 634 -6.00 -47.67 -54.74
CA VAL A 634 -6.42 -49.07 -54.92
C VAL A 634 -7.44 -49.44 -53.83
N SER A 635 -8.50 -50.16 -54.21
CA SER A 635 -9.58 -50.55 -53.27
C SER A 635 -9.23 -51.85 -52.56
N GLY A 636 -9.16 -51.82 -51.24
CA GLY A 636 -8.73 -52.95 -50.39
C GLY A 636 -7.32 -52.79 -49.79
N ASP A 637 -6.58 -51.74 -50.13
CA ASP A 637 -5.37 -51.33 -49.40
C ASP A 637 -5.75 -51.04 -47.94
N THR A 638 -5.01 -51.57 -46.96
CA THR A 638 -5.19 -51.24 -45.53
C THR A 638 -3.94 -50.63 -44.91
N PHE A 639 -4.13 -49.72 -43.95
CA PHE A 639 -3.04 -49.02 -43.29
C PHE A 639 -3.38 -48.57 -41.88
N THR A 640 -2.37 -48.47 -41.01
CA THR A 640 -2.42 -47.76 -39.73
C THR A 640 -1.46 -46.57 -39.79
N VAL A 641 -1.86 -45.42 -39.24
CA VAL A 641 -1.02 -44.23 -39.12
C VAL A 641 -0.44 -44.16 -37.72
N VAL A 642 0.86 -43.91 -37.62
CA VAL A 642 1.57 -43.73 -36.35
C VAL A 642 2.21 -42.34 -36.34
N VAL A 643 1.95 -41.54 -35.31
CA VAL A 643 2.83 -40.40 -35.00
C VAL A 643 4.00 -40.94 -34.19
N ASP A 644 5.20 -40.94 -34.77
CA ASP A 644 6.44 -41.33 -34.10
C ASP A 644 7.23 -40.10 -33.63
N THR A 645 7.65 -39.25 -34.57
CA THR A 645 8.60 -38.17 -34.28
C THR A 645 7.93 -36.79 -34.24
N VAL A 646 8.15 -36.04 -33.16
CA VAL A 646 7.68 -34.64 -33.02
C VAL A 646 8.84 -33.74 -32.64
N TYR A 647 9.07 -32.65 -33.38
CA TYR A 647 10.07 -31.65 -33.00
C TYR A 647 9.42 -30.35 -32.51
N VAL A 648 9.85 -29.92 -31.33
CA VAL A 648 9.39 -28.72 -30.64
C VAL A 648 10.57 -27.85 -30.25
N ARG A 649 10.37 -26.53 -30.24
CA ARG A 649 11.36 -25.54 -29.77
C ARG A 649 10.74 -24.72 -28.65
N GLY A 650 11.46 -24.54 -27.55
CA GLY A 650 11.06 -23.59 -26.51
C GLY A 650 11.02 -22.17 -27.06
N VAL A 651 9.90 -21.48 -26.89
CA VAL A 651 9.69 -20.11 -27.40
C VAL A 651 10.57 -19.10 -26.65
N THR A 652 10.87 -19.37 -25.37
CA THR A 652 11.75 -18.53 -24.54
C THR A 652 13.19 -19.01 -24.66
N SER A 653 13.45 -20.30 -24.46
CA SER A 653 14.80 -20.87 -24.44
C SER A 653 15.47 -20.89 -25.82
N SER A 654 14.69 -20.96 -26.90
CA SER A 654 15.09 -21.31 -28.27
C SER A 654 15.72 -22.71 -28.43
N SER A 655 15.83 -23.49 -27.35
CA SER A 655 16.34 -24.85 -27.34
C SER A 655 15.35 -25.81 -28.01
N GLN A 656 15.89 -26.73 -28.80
CA GLN A 656 15.12 -27.73 -29.54
C GLN A 656 15.06 -29.05 -28.76
N SER A 657 13.88 -29.68 -28.76
CA SER A 657 13.63 -31.02 -28.25
C SER A 657 12.99 -31.89 -29.31
N THR A 658 13.34 -33.17 -29.30
CA THR A 658 12.67 -34.22 -30.06
C THR A 658 11.90 -35.09 -29.08
N LEU A 659 10.62 -35.29 -29.34
CA LEU A 659 9.78 -36.27 -28.67
C LEU A 659 9.64 -37.46 -29.62
N ASN A 660 9.91 -38.67 -29.11
CA ASN A 660 9.58 -39.92 -29.78
C ASN A 660 8.35 -40.47 -29.06
N VAL A 661 7.28 -40.75 -29.79
CA VAL A 661 5.97 -41.16 -29.28
C VAL A 661 5.42 -42.32 -30.12
N ASP A 662 4.25 -42.86 -29.78
CA ASP A 662 3.65 -44.00 -30.48
C ASP A 662 2.12 -43.82 -30.53
N ILE A 663 1.67 -42.76 -31.21
CA ILE A 663 0.26 -42.35 -31.25
C ILE A 663 -0.40 -42.98 -32.48
N ARG A 664 -1.24 -44.00 -32.28
CA ARG A 664 -1.72 -44.89 -33.36
C ARG A 664 -3.19 -44.67 -33.72
N SER A 665 -3.51 -44.67 -35.01
CA SER A 665 -4.88 -44.84 -35.50
C SER A 665 -5.36 -46.29 -35.32
N PRO A 666 -6.65 -46.59 -35.54
CA PRO A 666 -7.08 -47.93 -35.94
C PRO A 666 -6.48 -48.33 -37.31
N GLU A 667 -6.62 -49.59 -37.70
CA GLU A 667 -6.41 -50.01 -39.10
C GLU A 667 -7.57 -49.49 -39.96
N GLU A 668 -7.25 -48.83 -41.06
CA GLU A 668 -8.19 -48.17 -41.98
C GLU A 668 -8.17 -48.85 -43.35
N THR A 669 -9.29 -48.86 -44.09
CA THR A 669 -9.39 -49.51 -45.41
C THR A 669 -9.76 -48.54 -46.52
N VAL A 670 -9.03 -48.55 -47.63
CA VAL A 670 -9.30 -47.70 -48.82
C VAL A 670 -10.37 -48.32 -49.71
N VAL A 671 -11.32 -47.50 -50.18
CA VAL A 671 -12.38 -47.88 -51.12
C VAL A 671 -12.68 -46.76 -52.13
N MET A 672 -13.10 -47.08 -53.35
CA MET A 672 -13.40 -46.11 -54.41
C MET A 672 -14.88 -45.68 -54.44
N SER A 673 -15.75 -46.43 -53.79
CA SER A 673 -17.10 -46.05 -53.43
C SER A 673 -17.40 -46.51 -52.00
N LYS A 674 -18.33 -45.83 -51.30
CA LYS A 674 -18.77 -46.26 -49.96
C LYS A 674 -20.20 -45.83 -49.66
N LEU A 675 -20.81 -46.44 -48.66
CA LEU A 675 -22.05 -45.96 -48.06
C LEU A 675 -21.78 -44.77 -47.12
N THR A 676 -22.69 -43.81 -47.08
CA THR A 676 -22.66 -42.67 -46.13
C THR A 676 -23.79 -42.73 -45.11
N SER A 677 -24.88 -43.41 -45.42
CA SER A 677 -25.92 -43.75 -44.43
C SER A 677 -26.76 -44.93 -44.90
N VAL A 678 -27.29 -45.66 -43.91
CA VAL A 678 -28.37 -46.63 -44.08
C VAL A 678 -29.47 -46.25 -43.10
N THR A 679 -30.70 -46.06 -43.57
CA THR A 679 -31.81 -45.55 -42.74
C THR A 679 -33.08 -46.36 -42.93
N ASN A 680 -33.96 -46.37 -41.93
CA ASN A 680 -35.28 -46.98 -42.03
C ASN A 680 -36.16 -46.14 -42.97
N ALA A 681 -36.63 -46.76 -44.05
CA ALA A 681 -37.49 -46.18 -45.09
C ALA A 681 -38.84 -46.91 -45.22
N GLY A 682 -39.26 -47.54 -44.12
CA GLY A 682 -40.50 -48.31 -43.96
C GLY A 682 -41.79 -47.51 -44.19
N PRO A 683 -42.95 -48.18 -44.11
CA PRO A 683 -44.25 -47.51 -44.23
C PRO A 683 -44.43 -46.43 -43.16
N THR A 684 -45.31 -45.44 -43.42
CA THR A 684 -45.57 -44.31 -42.51
C THR A 684 -46.66 -44.58 -41.47
N THR A 685 -47.24 -45.79 -41.45
CA THR A 685 -48.38 -46.17 -40.60
C THR A 685 -48.12 -47.50 -39.91
N ALA A 686 -48.11 -47.52 -38.57
CA ALA A 686 -47.79 -48.67 -37.73
C ALA A 686 -48.86 -49.79 -37.67
N ALA A 687 -49.75 -49.89 -38.66
CA ALA A 687 -50.84 -50.87 -38.66
C ALA A 687 -50.37 -52.25 -39.17
N MET A 688 -50.83 -53.32 -38.52
CA MET A 688 -50.54 -54.69 -38.93
C MET A 688 -51.14 -55.02 -40.31
N PRO A 689 -50.33 -55.44 -41.31
CA PRO A 689 -50.83 -55.81 -42.63
C PRO A 689 -51.36 -57.25 -42.68
N SER A 690 -52.06 -57.60 -43.77
CA SER A 690 -52.47 -58.98 -44.08
C SER A 690 -52.25 -59.28 -45.56
N GLY A 691 -51.96 -60.54 -45.89
CA GLY A 691 -51.51 -60.93 -47.24
C GLY A 691 -50.06 -60.53 -47.51
N VAL A 692 -49.66 -60.49 -48.79
CA VAL A 692 -48.31 -60.08 -49.20
C VAL A 692 -48.10 -58.58 -48.97
N ALA A 693 -47.24 -58.24 -48.00
CA ALA A 693 -46.98 -56.87 -47.59
C ALA A 693 -45.50 -56.61 -47.31
N GLU A 694 -45.07 -55.35 -47.40
CA GLU A 694 -43.78 -54.90 -46.88
C GLU A 694 -43.82 -54.90 -45.35
N ILE A 695 -42.81 -55.54 -44.74
CA ILE A 695 -42.63 -55.63 -43.28
C ILE A 695 -41.43 -54.84 -42.77
N GLY A 696 -40.67 -54.23 -43.68
CA GLY A 696 -39.55 -53.36 -43.41
C GLY A 696 -38.88 -52.94 -44.71
N SER A 697 -38.32 -51.75 -44.76
CA SER A 697 -37.49 -51.31 -45.88
C SER A 697 -36.48 -50.27 -45.44
N PHE A 698 -35.37 -50.21 -46.17
CA PHE A 698 -34.18 -49.49 -45.77
C PHE A 698 -33.60 -48.76 -46.97
N GLN A 699 -33.27 -47.47 -46.79
CA GLN A 699 -32.63 -46.64 -47.79
C GLN A 699 -31.14 -46.61 -47.54
N PHE A 700 -30.36 -46.95 -48.56
CA PHE A 700 -28.92 -46.93 -48.60
C PHE A 700 -28.48 -45.74 -49.45
N VAL A 701 -27.55 -44.93 -48.95
CA VAL A 701 -27.02 -43.75 -49.66
C VAL A 701 -25.53 -43.97 -49.92
N ALA A 702 -25.11 -43.86 -51.17
CA ALA A 702 -23.70 -43.94 -51.56
C ALA A 702 -23.05 -42.55 -51.56
N ALA A 703 -21.77 -42.49 -51.22
CA ALA A 703 -20.97 -41.29 -51.32
C ALA A 703 -20.87 -40.80 -52.77
N ALA A 704 -20.84 -39.48 -52.96
CA ALA A 704 -20.38 -38.90 -54.21
C ALA A 704 -18.85 -39.10 -54.32
N ASN A 705 -18.43 -39.86 -55.32
CA ASN A 705 -17.03 -40.14 -55.65
C ASN A 705 -16.68 -39.66 -57.07
N VAL A 706 -15.38 -39.57 -57.35
CA VAL A 706 -14.80 -39.17 -58.65
C VAL A 706 -13.94 -40.28 -59.27
N ASN A 707 -14.05 -41.50 -58.76
CA ASN A 707 -13.21 -42.63 -59.15
C ASN A 707 -13.78 -43.23 -60.44
N THR A 708 -12.98 -43.32 -61.49
CA THR A 708 -13.45 -43.42 -62.89
C THR A 708 -12.60 -44.29 -63.83
N ARG A 709 -11.56 -44.97 -63.31
CA ARG A 709 -10.85 -46.03 -64.03
C ARG A 709 -11.85 -47.15 -64.29
N ASP A 710 -11.95 -47.54 -65.55
CA ASP A 710 -12.86 -48.59 -65.99
C ASP A 710 -14.34 -48.34 -65.57
N ASN A 711 -14.76 -47.07 -65.63
CA ASN A 711 -16.07 -46.48 -65.28
C ASN A 711 -16.19 -45.97 -63.83
N LEU A 712 -17.26 -45.22 -63.55
CA LEU A 712 -17.52 -44.57 -62.26
C LEU A 712 -17.86 -45.60 -61.17
N ASN A 713 -17.04 -45.69 -60.11
CA ASN A 713 -17.22 -46.68 -59.05
C ASN A 713 -18.59 -46.57 -58.35
N ARG A 714 -19.16 -47.73 -58.03
CA ARG A 714 -20.50 -47.89 -57.44
C ARG A 714 -20.51 -48.94 -56.34
N VAL A 715 -21.49 -48.83 -55.44
CA VAL A 715 -21.74 -49.79 -54.35
C VAL A 715 -22.75 -50.82 -54.81
N ASP A 716 -22.33 -52.08 -54.95
CA ASP A 716 -23.21 -53.21 -55.29
C ASP A 716 -23.38 -54.13 -54.08
N LEU A 717 -24.57 -54.09 -53.45
CA LEU A 717 -24.87 -54.90 -52.28
C LEU A 717 -24.87 -56.39 -52.63
N ASP A 718 -24.24 -57.24 -51.82
CA ASP A 718 -24.18 -58.69 -52.08
C ASP A 718 -24.89 -59.53 -51.02
N GLN A 719 -24.64 -59.26 -49.73
CA GLN A 719 -25.31 -59.92 -48.62
C GLN A 719 -26.15 -58.93 -47.80
N LEU A 720 -27.42 -59.27 -47.59
CA LEU A 720 -28.34 -58.57 -46.69
C LEU A 720 -28.99 -59.55 -45.72
N THR A 721 -28.88 -59.29 -44.42
CA THR A 721 -29.54 -60.08 -43.37
C THR A 721 -30.55 -59.25 -42.59
N PHE A 722 -31.74 -59.81 -42.41
CA PHE A 722 -32.81 -59.23 -41.62
C PHE A 722 -33.18 -60.12 -40.43
N GLU A 723 -33.39 -59.51 -39.28
CA GLU A 723 -34.03 -60.16 -38.13
C GLU A 723 -35.49 -59.69 -38.01
N VAL A 724 -36.42 -60.60 -38.31
CA VAL A 724 -37.87 -60.37 -38.23
C VAL A 724 -38.37 -60.97 -36.92
N ASN A 725 -38.84 -60.10 -36.03
CA ASN A 725 -39.43 -60.48 -34.75
C ASN A 725 -40.94 -60.28 -34.81
N THR A 726 -41.72 -61.27 -34.36
CA THR A 726 -43.19 -61.23 -34.26
C THR A 726 -43.70 -61.64 -32.89
N LEU A 727 -44.85 -61.10 -32.52
CA LEU A 727 -45.67 -61.53 -31.39
C LEU A 727 -47.11 -61.67 -31.89
N ASN A 728 -47.69 -62.87 -31.75
CA ASN A 728 -49.06 -63.19 -32.19
C ASN A 728 -49.34 -62.95 -33.69
N VAL A 729 -48.31 -62.86 -34.56
CA VAL A 729 -48.46 -62.78 -36.03
C VAL A 729 -48.01 -64.08 -36.67
N GLU A 730 -48.77 -64.59 -37.64
CA GLU A 730 -48.43 -65.78 -38.43
C GLU A 730 -47.94 -65.38 -39.84
N LEU A 731 -46.79 -65.92 -40.24
CA LEU A 731 -46.11 -65.62 -41.50
C LEU A 731 -45.89 -66.89 -42.31
N ASP A 732 -46.10 -66.83 -43.63
CA ASP A 732 -45.61 -67.84 -44.56
C ASP A 732 -44.12 -67.62 -44.80
N THR A 733 -43.28 -68.40 -44.11
CA THR A 733 -41.82 -68.26 -44.16
C THR A 733 -41.18 -68.65 -45.51
N LEU A 734 -41.95 -69.24 -46.44
CA LEU A 734 -41.49 -69.51 -47.80
C LEU A 734 -41.75 -68.34 -48.76
N SER A 735 -42.49 -67.32 -48.31
CA SER A 735 -42.89 -66.16 -49.10
C SER A 735 -42.03 -64.90 -48.90
N PHE A 736 -40.98 -64.98 -48.07
CA PHE A 736 -40.02 -63.89 -47.90
C PHE A 736 -39.38 -63.53 -49.25
N ALA A 737 -39.36 -62.25 -49.59
CA ALA A 737 -38.72 -61.74 -50.79
C ALA A 737 -38.14 -60.34 -50.57
N LEU A 738 -36.93 -60.11 -51.07
CA LEU A 738 -36.29 -58.80 -51.13
C LEU A 738 -36.60 -58.14 -52.48
N TYR A 739 -36.90 -56.84 -52.49
CA TYR A 739 -37.14 -56.09 -53.71
C TYR A 739 -36.57 -54.67 -53.67
N ASN A 740 -36.12 -54.13 -54.81
CA ASN A 740 -35.78 -52.72 -54.93
C ASN A 740 -37.06 -51.93 -55.20
N LYS A 741 -37.38 -50.90 -54.39
CA LYS A 741 -38.59 -50.08 -54.55
C LYS A 741 -38.69 -49.38 -55.90
N ALA A 742 -37.57 -49.11 -56.59
CA ALA A 742 -37.56 -48.56 -57.94
C ALA A 742 -38.05 -49.56 -59.01
N ASN A 743 -38.02 -50.87 -58.74
CA ASN A 743 -38.50 -51.92 -59.65
C ASN A 743 -39.06 -53.13 -58.87
N ALA A 744 -40.20 -52.95 -58.19
CA ALA A 744 -40.81 -53.94 -57.31
C ALA A 744 -41.37 -55.22 -58.00
N ALA A 745 -41.26 -55.30 -59.33
CA ALA A 745 -41.59 -56.49 -60.12
C ALA A 745 -40.49 -57.57 -60.07
N LEU A 746 -39.24 -57.19 -59.74
CA LEU A 746 -38.10 -58.09 -59.63
C LEU A 746 -37.72 -58.31 -58.16
N THR A 747 -37.52 -59.56 -57.75
CA THR A 747 -37.27 -59.92 -56.33
C THR A 747 -36.34 -61.11 -56.15
N ALA A 748 -35.51 -61.05 -55.10
CA ALA A 748 -34.69 -62.17 -54.65
C ALA A 748 -35.48 -63.04 -53.67
N ILE A 749 -35.18 -64.34 -53.69
CA ILE A 749 -35.60 -65.32 -52.69
C ILE A 749 -34.45 -65.43 -51.67
N PRO A 750 -34.70 -65.54 -50.36
CA PRO A 750 -33.61 -65.66 -49.38
C PRO A 750 -32.82 -66.95 -49.56
N SER A 751 -31.50 -66.83 -49.48
CA SER A 751 -30.54 -67.94 -49.47
C SER A 751 -30.73 -68.82 -48.24
N THR A 752 -31.07 -68.23 -47.08
CA THR A 752 -31.49 -68.96 -45.88
C THR A 752 -32.60 -68.24 -45.11
N VAL A 753 -33.46 -69.03 -44.46
CA VAL A 753 -34.43 -68.58 -43.45
C VAL A 753 -34.26 -69.46 -42.23
N VAL A 754 -33.78 -68.89 -41.12
CA VAL A 754 -33.46 -69.60 -39.87
C VAL A 754 -34.40 -69.13 -38.77
N VAL A 755 -35.09 -70.06 -38.11
CA VAL A 755 -35.88 -69.76 -36.91
C VAL A 755 -34.93 -69.72 -35.71
N LEU A 756 -34.74 -68.53 -35.12
CA LEU A 756 -33.91 -68.35 -33.93
C LEU A 756 -34.67 -68.71 -32.65
N SER A 757 -35.97 -68.39 -32.61
CA SER A 757 -36.91 -68.77 -31.56
C SER A 757 -38.35 -68.67 -32.11
N PRO A 758 -39.39 -69.15 -31.39
CA PRO A 758 -40.78 -68.97 -31.84
C PRO A 758 -41.13 -67.48 -32.03
N GLY A 759 -41.39 -67.08 -33.27
CA GLY A 759 -41.63 -65.68 -33.66
C GLY A 759 -40.38 -64.88 -34.04
N CYS A 760 -39.17 -65.44 -33.96
CA CYS A 760 -37.93 -64.76 -34.36
C CYS A 760 -37.25 -65.48 -35.53
N TYR A 761 -37.10 -64.77 -36.65
CA TYR A 761 -36.58 -65.30 -37.91
C TYR A 761 -35.38 -64.48 -38.39
N ARG A 762 -34.28 -65.14 -38.76
CA ARG A 762 -33.20 -64.54 -39.54
C ARG A 762 -33.39 -64.89 -41.01
N VAL A 763 -33.42 -63.87 -41.86
CA VAL A 763 -33.67 -63.98 -43.30
C VAL A 763 -32.46 -63.38 -44.02
N THR A 764 -31.67 -64.23 -44.68
CA THR A 764 -30.41 -63.82 -45.34
C THR A 764 -30.51 -64.01 -46.84
N PHE A 765 -30.13 -62.97 -47.59
CA PHE A 765 -29.94 -62.96 -49.03
C PHE A 765 -28.44 -62.81 -49.32
N THR A 766 -27.93 -63.52 -50.32
CA THR A 766 -26.52 -63.53 -50.77
C THR A 766 -26.49 -63.57 -52.29
N ASP A 767 -25.34 -63.31 -52.93
CA ASP A 767 -25.21 -63.29 -54.40
C ASP A 767 -26.21 -62.31 -55.05
N LEU A 768 -26.53 -61.21 -54.33
CA LEU A 768 -27.45 -60.18 -54.80
C LEU A 768 -26.88 -59.43 -56.01
N ARG A 769 -25.54 -59.32 -56.10
CA ARG A 769 -24.83 -58.67 -57.20
C ARG A 769 -25.11 -59.34 -58.56
N HIS A 770 -25.28 -60.66 -58.61
CA HIS A 770 -25.51 -61.42 -59.85
C HIS A 770 -26.98 -61.83 -60.06
N SER A 771 -27.86 -61.51 -59.12
CA SER A 771 -29.28 -61.89 -59.15
C SER A 771 -30.21 -60.66 -59.27
N ALA A 772 -31.51 -60.86 -59.10
CA ALA A 772 -32.50 -59.80 -59.12
C ALA A 772 -33.12 -59.68 -57.72
N PRO A 773 -33.39 -58.48 -57.16
CA PRO A 773 -33.47 -57.18 -57.83
C PRO A 773 -32.10 -56.56 -58.17
N TYR A 774 -32.11 -55.55 -59.03
CA TYR A 774 -30.94 -54.70 -59.25
C TYR A 774 -30.55 -53.98 -57.96
N VAL A 775 -29.32 -54.21 -57.47
CA VAL A 775 -28.81 -53.76 -56.17
C VAL A 775 -27.78 -52.62 -56.24
N ALA A 776 -27.26 -52.32 -57.42
CA ALA A 776 -26.22 -51.29 -57.61
C ALA A 776 -26.69 -49.88 -57.25
N ILE A 777 -25.83 -49.16 -56.52
CA ILE A 777 -26.02 -47.77 -56.07
C ILE A 777 -24.86 -46.93 -56.62
N GLY A 778 -25.16 -46.10 -57.62
CA GLY A 778 -24.16 -45.22 -58.24
C GLY A 778 -23.66 -44.10 -57.31
N SER A 779 -22.50 -43.54 -57.64
CA SER A 779 -21.91 -42.35 -56.99
C SER A 779 -22.96 -41.27 -56.66
N GLY A 780 -23.06 -40.91 -55.37
CA GLY A 780 -23.97 -39.89 -54.84
C GLY A 780 -25.47 -40.23 -54.90
N ALA A 781 -25.85 -41.45 -55.31
CA ALA A 781 -27.24 -41.88 -55.41
C ALA A 781 -27.73 -42.55 -54.12
N SER A 782 -29.01 -42.90 -54.10
CA SER A 782 -29.58 -43.77 -53.08
C SER A 782 -30.52 -44.81 -53.69
N ALA A 783 -30.62 -45.96 -53.04
CA ALA A 783 -31.57 -47.01 -53.37
C ALA A 783 -32.34 -47.44 -52.12
N THR A 784 -33.57 -47.93 -52.29
CA THR A 784 -34.39 -48.38 -51.16
C THR A 784 -34.86 -49.81 -51.40
N PHE A 785 -34.49 -50.71 -50.49
CA PHE A 785 -34.84 -52.12 -50.58
C PHE A 785 -35.89 -52.47 -49.53
N GLY A 786 -36.92 -53.20 -49.94
CA GLY A 786 -37.99 -53.68 -49.07
C GLY A 786 -37.94 -55.19 -48.89
N LEU A 787 -38.18 -55.63 -47.66
CA LEU A 787 -38.48 -57.01 -47.33
C LEU A 787 -40.01 -57.17 -47.30
N ARG A 788 -40.53 -58.08 -48.12
CA ARG A 788 -41.95 -58.46 -48.13
C ARG A 788 -42.15 -59.92 -47.75
N VAL A 789 -43.31 -60.21 -47.16
CA VAL A 789 -43.76 -61.57 -46.79
C VAL A 789 -45.29 -61.64 -46.86
N ASN A 790 -45.84 -62.82 -47.01
CA ASN A 790 -47.27 -63.10 -46.88
C ASN A 790 -47.64 -63.30 -45.40
N VAL A 791 -48.33 -62.32 -44.82
CA VAL A 791 -48.89 -62.42 -43.46
C VAL A 791 -50.20 -63.23 -43.55
N THR A 792 -50.16 -64.47 -43.08
CA THR A 792 -51.29 -65.42 -43.15
C THR A 792 -52.33 -65.15 -42.06
N ASN A 793 -51.90 -64.67 -40.90
CA ASN A 793 -52.80 -64.20 -39.84
C ASN A 793 -52.18 -62.98 -39.12
N PRO A 794 -52.79 -61.78 -39.20
CA PRO A 794 -52.25 -60.59 -38.55
C PRO A 794 -52.31 -60.64 -37.02
N ASN A 795 -53.26 -61.36 -36.42
CA ASN A 795 -53.34 -61.48 -34.97
C ASN A 795 -53.97 -62.83 -34.55
N THR A 796 -53.13 -63.81 -34.23
CA THR A 796 -53.51 -65.15 -33.77
C THR A 796 -54.14 -65.14 -32.36
N ALA A 797 -53.94 -64.07 -31.59
CA ALA A 797 -54.48 -63.90 -30.23
C ALA A 797 -55.75 -63.03 -30.17
N ALA A 798 -56.25 -62.53 -31.31
CA ALA A 798 -57.40 -61.61 -31.38
C ALA A 798 -58.67 -62.16 -30.69
N ALA A 799 -58.92 -63.47 -30.79
CA ALA A 799 -60.04 -64.13 -30.13
C ALA A 799 -59.96 -64.15 -28.59
N SER A 800 -58.80 -63.78 -28.02
CA SER A 800 -58.56 -63.61 -26.58
C SER A 800 -58.18 -62.17 -26.20
N GLY A 801 -58.27 -61.22 -27.14
CA GLY A 801 -57.91 -59.81 -26.92
C GLY A 801 -56.41 -59.54 -26.74
N GLY A 802 -55.53 -60.44 -27.22
CA GLY A 802 -54.09 -60.22 -27.19
C GLY A 802 -53.63 -59.27 -28.30
N GLU A 803 -52.65 -58.42 -27.99
CA GLU A 803 -52.00 -57.53 -28.96
C GLU A 803 -51.07 -58.33 -29.89
N SER A 804 -50.96 -57.91 -31.16
CA SER A 804 -49.96 -58.39 -32.11
C SER A 804 -48.86 -57.36 -32.36
N SER A 805 -47.65 -57.81 -32.69
CA SER A 805 -46.62 -56.91 -33.21
C SER A 805 -45.63 -57.60 -34.16
N LEU A 806 -45.00 -56.79 -35.01
CA LEU A 806 -43.95 -57.21 -35.94
C LEU A 806 -42.90 -56.11 -36.04
N ARG A 807 -41.61 -56.47 -35.98
CA ARG A 807 -40.50 -55.55 -36.30
C ARG A 807 -39.42 -56.27 -37.11
N THR A 808 -39.09 -55.70 -38.26
CA THR A 808 -37.90 -56.07 -39.05
C THR A 808 -36.71 -55.21 -38.61
N THR A 809 -35.54 -55.81 -38.42
CA THR A 809 -34.27 -55.11 -38.20
C THR A 809 -33.29 -55.53 -39.28
N LEU A 810 -32.56 -54.60 -39.88
CA LEU A 810 -31.41 -54.88 -40.76
C LEU A 810 -30.15 -54.99 -39.89
N ASP A 811 -29.40 -56.06 -40.07
CA ASP A 811 -28.12 -56.34 -39.40
C ASP A 811 -26.98 -55.92 -40.33
N LEU A 812 -26.14 -54.97 -39.91
CA LEU A 812 -25.08 -54.35 -40.74
C LEU A 812 -23.65 -54.79 -40.37
N ARG A 813 -23.51 -55.74 -39.45
CA ARG A 813 -22.22 -56.29 -39.01
C ARG A 813 -21.63 -57.23 -40.06
N ASP A 814 -20.32 -57.40 -40.03
CA ASP A 814 -19.50 -58.03 -41.08
C ASP A 814 -19.96 -59.45 -41.48
N ASP A 815 -20.32 -60.29 -40.51
CA ASP A 815 -20.89 -61.64 -40.74
C ASP A 815 -22.22 -61.64 -41.53
N TYR A 816 -22.94 -60.51 -41.52
CA TYR A 816 -24.35 -60.40 -41.86
C TYR A 816 -24.64 -59.44 -43.01
N PHE A 817 -23.72 -58.55 -43.34
CA PHE A 817 -23.82 -57.56 -44.41
C PHE A 817 -22.51 -57.44 -45.20
N SER A 818 -22.59 -57.52 -46.53
CA SER A 818 -21.45 -57.29 -47.41
C SER A 818 -21.87 -56.73 -48.78
N TRP A 819 -20.93 -56.08 -49.44
CA TRP A 819 -21.10 -55.38 -50.72
C TRP A 819 -19.78 -55.34 -51.48
N PHE A 820 -19.84 -54.95 -52.74
CA PHE A 820 -18.67 -54.71 -53.57
C PHE A 820 -18.55 -53.22 -53.88
N ASP A 821 -17.35 -52.68 -53.67
CA ASP A 821 -16.89 -51.52 -54.42
C ASP A 821 -16.53 -52.00 -55.84
N GLU A 822 -17.18 -51.45 -56.86
CA GLU A 822 -17.15 -52.02 -58.20
C GLU A 822 -17.00 -51.00 -59.33
N ASP A 823 -16.09 -51.30 -60.26
CA ASP A 823 -16.00 -50.75 -61.61
C ASP A 823 -16.06 -51.90 -62.66
N PHE A 824 -15.68 -51.66 -63.91
CA PHE A 824 -15.74 -52.67 -64.99
C PHE A 824 -14.47 -53.53 -65.13
N GLY A 825 -13.40 -53.20 -64.39
CA GLY A 825 -12.11 -53.91 -64.38
C GLY A 825 -11.81 -54.63 -63.07
N THR A 826 -12.22 -54.05 -61.93
CA THR A 826 -11.98 -54.55 -60.57
C THR A 826 -13.23 -54.51 -59.68
N SER A 827 -13.27 -55.37 -58.67
CA SER A 827 -14.26 -55.29 -57.60
C SER A 827 -13.74 -55.86 -56.29
N THR A 828 -13.76 -55.07 -55.22
CA THR A 828 -13.29 -55.46 -53.88
C THR A 828 -14.49 -55.70 -52.98
N GLN A 829 -14.56 -56.86 -52.32
CA GLN A 829 -15.62 -57.16 -51.36
C GLN A 829 -15.33 -56.48 -50.02
N ILE A 830 -16.29 -55.74 -49.52
CA ILE A 830 -16.28 -55.11 -48.20
C ILE A 830 -17.37 -55.76 -47.34
N ASN A 831 -16.98 -56.18 -46.15
CA ASN A 831 -17.92 -56.63 -45.12
C ASN A 831 -18.19 -55.47 -44.16
N GLY A 832 -19.41 -55.39 -43.62
CA GLY A 832 -19.80 -54.27 -42.77
C GLY A 832 -19.99 -52.95 -43.56
N THR A 833 -20.14 -51.84 -42.84
CA THR A 833 -20.46 -50.52 -43.44
C THR A 833 -19.47 -49.40 -43.13
N GLY A 834 -18.65 -49.52 -42.08
CA GLY A 834 -17.87 -48.39 -41.56
C GLY A 834 -18.74 -47.23 -41.02
N LEU A 835 -19.98 -47.52 -40.62
CA LEU A 835 -20.92 -46.57 -40.00
C LEU A 835 -21.11 -46.91 -38.51
N ALA A 836 -21.50 -45.93 -37.69
CA ALA A 836 -21.63 -46.08 -36.24
C ALA A 836 -22.83 -46.95 -35.77
N ASP A 837 -23.77 -47.32 -36.65
CA ASP A 837 -24.98 -48.09 -36.32
C ASP A 837 -24.93 -49.51 -36.92
N ASP A 838 -24.62 -50.52 -36.09
CA ASP A 838 -24.65 -51.95 -36.46
C ASP A 838 -26.04 -52.48 -36.84
N PHE A 839 -27.12 -51.79 -36.44
CA PHE A 839 -28.49 -52.32 -36.52
C PHE A 839 -29.54 -51.24 -36.86
N ILE A 840 -30.05 -51.25 -38.09
CA ILE A 840 -31.12 -50.33 -38.49
C ILE A 840 -32.48 -50.96 -38.18
N ARG A 841 -33.19 -50.41 -37.20
CA ARG A 841 -34.52 -50.89 -36.78
C ARG A 841 -35.61 -50.32 -37.69
N GLY A 842 -36.33 -51.22 -38.36
CA GLY A 842 -37.58 -50.91 -39.05
C GLY A 842 -38.68 -50.47 -38.07
N MET A 843 -39.78 -49.91 -38.61
CA MET A 843 -40.92 -49.53 -37.81
C MET A 843 -41.57 -50.75 -37.13
N LEU A 844 -42.02 -50.57 -35.88
CA LEU A 844 -42.86 -51.54 -35.18
C LEU A 844 -44.29 -51.47 -35.75
N LEU A 845 -44.79 -52.57 -36.29
CA LEU A 845 -46.18 -52.74 -36.71
C LEU A 845 -46.98 -53.36 -35.56
N GLN A 846 -48.22 -52.94 -35.34
CA GLN A 846 -49.10 -53.39 -34.25
C GLN A 846 -50.57 -53.54 -34.72
N GLY A 847 -51.35 -54.41 -34.05
CA GLY A 847 -52.79 -54.65 -34.32
C GLY A 847 -53.40 -55.74 -33.46
#